data_AF-A0A5M3YS95-F1
#
_entry.id   AF-A0A5M3YS95-F1
#
_cell.length_a   1.000
_cell.length_b   1.000
_cell.length_c   1.000
_cell.angle_alpha   90.00
_cell.angle_beta   90.00
_cell.angle_gamma   90.00
#
_symmetry.space_group_name_H-M   'P 1'
#
loop_
_entity.id
_entity.type
_entity.pdbx_description
1 polymer ?
#
loop_
_entity_poly.entity_id
_entity_poly.type
_entity_poly.pdbx_seq_one_letter_code
_entity_poly.pdbx_strand_id
1 'polypeptide(L)'
;MNSSRNSHPSWGSPRTPSSPLSIPPAPSVLRQSVRSSQPAKPDTEKEELRVQVNTLRYELENCKQERELMVLRHEKEVRDLQLKADADFRKAQAAESTSNRASIKSEELARELKEAQELALNEKVGLERKIRTIQDQNQSLQEEVDDTKAQLLDQERQYKYQVNELETIRTSLQRTLEELQNDLQTARNDVKTTQEKLSERETEVANLETENIRLKSEGSDAESIAVLKRELSEQVNHIRTLETTNREYGAELRHLRKVQKNVEVVEEQKRSLENQLQLMKAVEAELDTVQIQKQILEDERSSWTSLLQDNDQPAEFDSPEAVVKALLQERLEKATLVDRLGSVEAQFLEKDELIRSLETEKTHLRQEIEKLRTSAAAAGGAMADSRVKARLERQRALAVKEVEYLRAQLKTFDTEEITMNEGQSQFDEQKSAQIAKLEKIVDEYRAELEKAHEELSKRETTQQEDTQPRGIKRPLSPAESDAENERLSVLTRKNRSLQESLSKTEQAMALLRREFDATKSQLKSLKAKSRTRILELRDNPTAQSENLKLSTITTLKAENKDLLAQLRGNHQDVKVVPVSTLESMKLEIQDMERVVADKEKRMRRLKEIWTAKSSEFREAVASLLGYKLDFLPNGRVRVTSMFHLSPAYRHGDPSAASDSRGPGSMGNGEENSIIFDGENGTMKISGGPNSLFAMEIKHLIKFWVEERKDIPCFLAAMTLDFYDKTTRAARM
;
A
#
# COMPACT_ATOMS: atom_id res chain seq x y z
N MET A 1 46.65 22.13 -36.46
CA MET A 1 47.98 21.96 -37.08
C MET A 1 48.80 23.21 -36.80
N ASN A 2 49.92 23.09 -36.06
CA ASN A 2 51.09 23.97 -36.06
C ASN A 2 52.05 23.50 -34.94
N SER A 3 53.36 23.66 -35.16
CA SER A 3 54.46 23.97 -34.19
C SER A 3 54.47 23.35 -32.76
N SER A 4 55.59 22.91 -32.19
CA SER A 4 56.99 22.87 -32.65
C SER A 4 57.90 22.05 -31.70
N ARG A 5 58.65 21.08 -32.26
CA ARG A 5 60.05 20.66 -31.98
C ARG A 5 60.69 20.62 -30.56
N ASN A 6 61.54 19.59 -30.41
CA ASN A 6 62.88 19.55 -29.78
C ASN A 6 63.09 19.15 -28.28
N SER A 7 63.18 17.84 -28.05
CA SER A 7 64.42 17.10 -27.72
C SER A 7 65.52 17.70 -26.80
N HIS A 8 65.70 17.04 -25.65
CA HIS A 8 66.98 16.51 -25.10
C HIS A 8 68.11 17.46 -24.62
N PRO A 9 69.08 16.99 -23.78
CA PRO A 9 69.33 17.70 -22.51
C PRO A 9 70.81 18.00 -22.16
N SER A 10 70.96 18.65 -20.99
CA SER A 10 72.18 18.85 -20.19
C SER A 10 73.22 19.84 -20.73
N TRP A 11 73.91 20.52 -19.80
CA TRP A 11 75.36 20.75 -19.73
C TRP A 11 75.69 21.69 -18.55
N GLY A 12 76.93 21.63 -18.03
CA GLY A 12 77.58 22.75 -17.35
C GLY A 12 77.30 22.99 -15.85
N SER A 13 78.24 22.59 -14.99
CA SER A 13 78.46 23.22 -13.67
C SER A 13 79.34 24.47 -13.81
N PRO A 14 79.08 25.57 -13.07
CA PRO A 14 80.02 26.69 -12.92
C PRO A 14 80.99 26.51 -11.72
N ARG A 15 82.05 27.31 -11.67
CA ARG A 15 83.13 27.28 -10.65
C ARG A 15 83.51 28.70 -10.21
N THR A 16 83.76 28.90 -8.90
CA THR A 16 84.65 29.95 -8.31
C THR A 16 84.22 31.42 -8.53
N PRO A 17 84.75 32.48 -7.86
CA PRO A 17 85.96 32.67 -7.01
C PRO A 17 85.66 32.47 -5.48
N SER A 18 86.44 32.87 -4.46
CA SER A 18 87.56 33.84 -4.33
C SER A 18 88.61 33.51 -3.24
N SER A 19 89.77 34.16 -3.36
CA SER A 19 90.82 34.37 -2.32
C SER A 19 90.51 35.67 -1.50
N PRO A 20 91.35 36.24 -0.59
CA PRO A 20 92.76 35.94 -0.26
C PRO A 20 93.30 36.16 1.21
N LEU A 21 94.56 35.73 1.42
CA LEU A 21 95.69 36.40 2.15
C LEU A 21 95.72 36.74 3.67
N SER A 22 96.96 36.62 4.19
CA SER A 22 97.70 37.49 5.15
C SER A 22 98.01 37.05 6.59
N ILE A 23 99.26 37.36 7.01
CA ILE A 23 99.95 37.03 8.28
C ILE A 23 100.97 38.17 8.52
N PRO A 24 100.93 38.93 9.63
CA PRO A 24 101.77 38.68 10.84
C PRO A 24 101.08 39.22 12.14
N PRO A 25 101.73 39.49 13.31
CA PRO A 25 103.12 39.27 13.76
C PRO A 25 103.29 38.59 15.16
N ALA A 26 104.55 38.40 15.57
CA ALA A 26 104.97 37.91 16.90
C ALA A 26 105.16 39.07 17.94
N PRO A 27 105.65 38.83 19.17
CA PRO A 27 107.13 38.80 19.35
C PRO A 27 107.71 37.91 20.49
N SER A 28 109.04 37.73 20.41
CA SER A 28 110.01 37.55 21.54
C SER A 28 109.88 36.28 22.43
N VAL A 29 110.86 35.88 23.27
CA VAL A 29 112.09 36.55 23.77
C VAL A 29 113.33 35.64 23.64
N LEU A 30 114.47 36.23 23.31
CA LEU A 30 115.79 35.60 23.29
C LEU A 30 116.56 36.01 24.55
N ARG A 31 117.15 35.08 25.32
CA ARG A 31 118.24 35.45 26.25
C ARG A 31 119.21 34.32 26.60
N GLN A 32 120.48 34.57 26.30
CA GLN A 32 121.62 33.92 26.94
C GLN A 32 121.78 34.43 28.38
N SER A 33 122.41 33.63 29.25
CA SER A 33 123.29 34.19 30.29
C SER A 33 124.29 33.14 30.78
N VAL A 34 125.58 33.39 30.55
CA VAL A 34 126.67 32.73 31.28
C VAL A 34 127.74 33.78 31.59
N ARG A 35 127.67 34.38 32.78
CA ARG A 35 128.85 34.98 33.42
C ARG A 35 128.77 34.94 34.94
N SER A 36 129.62 34.09 35.49
CA SER A 36 130.15 34.02 36.86
C SER A 36 129.86 35.18 37.82
N SER A 37 129.26 34.85 38.98
CA SER A 37 129.72 35.31 40.30
C SER A 37 129.44 34.22 41.34
N GLN A 38 130.32 34.08 42.34
CA GLN A 38 130.36 32.99 43.32
C GLN A 38 131.16 33.44 44.56
N PRO A 39 131.11 32.68 45.68
CA PRO A 39 130.10 32.69 46.75
C PRO A 39 130.40 33.84 47.75
N ALA A 40 129.98 33.95 49.03
CA ALA A 40 129.25 33.11 49.99
C ALA A 40 128.40 34.09 50.90
N LYS A 41 127.86 33.83 52.10
CA LYS A 41 127.97 32.79 53.16
C LYS A 41 126.54 32.39 53.65
N PRO A 42 126.38 31.31 54.47
CA PRO A 42 125.17 30.49 54.43
C PRO A 42 124.11 30.82 55.49
N ASP A 43 122.89 30.35 55.21
CA ASP A 43 121.79 30.13 56.16
C ASP A 43 121.08 28.84 55.73
N THR A 44 121.34 27.70 56.40
CA THR A 44 120.78 26.38 55.97
C THR A 44 119.27 26.34 56.04
N GLU A 45 118.66 26.97 57.06
CA GLU A 45 117.21 27.13 57.19
C GLU A 45 116.61 27.89 55.99
N LYS A 46 117.32 28.89 55.43
CA LYS A 46 116.86 29.60 54.23
C LYS A 46 116.99 28.75 52.98
N GLU A 47 117.85 27.74 52.95
CA GLU A 47 117.95 26.80 51.82
C GLU A 47 116.86 25.73 51.90
N GLU A 48 116.55 25.18 53.07
CA GLU A 48 115.39 24.30 53.28
C GLU A 48 114.07 25.03 53.01
N LEU A 49 113.89 26.26 53.52
CA LEU A 49 112.72 27.08 53.22
C LEU A 49 112.66 27.48 51.73
N ARG A 50 113.79 27.67 51.03
CA ARG A 50 113.80 27.86 49.57
C ARG A 50 113.36 26.60 48.83
N VAL A 51 113.75 25.41 49.29
CA VAL A 51 113.30 24.14 48.71
C VAL A 51 111.79 23.99 48.92
N GLN A 52 111.28 24.17 50.14
CA GLN A 52 109.84 24.11 50.45
C GLN A 52 109.03 25.17 49.69
N VAL A 53 109.54 26.41 49.59
CA VAL A 53 108.90 27.46 48.77
C VAL A 53 108.94 27.11 47.28
N ASN A 54 109.98 26.42 46.79
CA ASN A 54 110.04 25.99 45.40
C ASN A 54 109.16 24.77 45.10
N THR A 55 108.99 23.81 46.03
CA THR A 55 108.01 22.71 45.86
C THR A 55 106.59 23.23 45.94
N LEU A 56 106.26 24.07 46.94
CA LEU A 56 104.95 24.73 47.03
C LEU A 56 104.66 25.63 45.81
N ARG A 57 105.68 26.29 45.25
CA ARG A 57 105.54 26.99 43.96
C ARG A 57 105.26 26.04 42.81
N TYR A 58 105.97 24.92 42.71
CA TYR A 58 105.76 23.92 41.65
C TYR A 58 104.37 23.26 41.75
N GLU A 59 103.92 22.92 42.96
CA GLU A 59 102.57 22.43 43.24
C GLU A 59 101.52 23.48 42.87
N LEU A 60 101.72 24.74 43.24
CA LEU A 60 100.83 25.85 42.90
C LEU A 60 100.84 26.17 41.39
N GLU A 61 101.96 25.99 40.70
CA GLU A 61 102.09 26.10 39.24
C GLU A 61 101.37 24.94 38.54
N ASN A 62 101.51 23.70 39.05
CA ASN A 62 100.82 22.52 38.54
C ASN A 62 99.30 22.64 38.76
N CYS A 63 98.84 23.05 39.94
CA CYS A 63 97.41 23.29 40.19
C CYS A 63 96.82 24.44 39.36
N LYS A 64 97.61 25.45 38.95
CA LYS A 64 97.19 26.41 37.91
C LYS A 64 97.05 25.74 36.55
N GLN A 65 98.07 25.00 36.11
CA GLN A 65 98.05 24.31 34.81
C GLN A 65 96.90 23.29 34.71
N GLU A 66 96.63 22.54 35.77
CA GLU A 66 95.47 21.65 35.88
C GLU A 66 94.15 22.42 35.81
N ARG A 67 94.04 23.58 36.47
CA ARG A 67 92.86 24.45 36.40
C ARG A 67 92.68 25.07 35.00
N GLU A 68 93.76 25.49 34.35
CA GLU A 68 93.75 26.02 32.98
C GLU A 68 93.35 24.93 31.98
N LEU A 69 93.89 23.71 32.13
CA LEU A 69 93.47 22.54 31.36
C LEU A 69 92.00 22.17 31.63
N MET A 70 91.51 22.32 32.86
CA MET A 70 90.09 22.09 33.19
C MET A 70 89.19 23.15 32.55
N VAL A 71 89.59 24.42 32.56
CA VAL A 71 88.87 25.51 31.86
C VAL A 71 88.87 25.25 30.35
N LEU A 72 90.00 24.93 29.74
CA LEU A 72 90.09 24.63 28.30
C LEU A 72 89.26 23.39 27.90
N ARG A 73 89.20 22.37 28.76
CA ARG A 73 88.27 21.22 28.57
C ARG A 73 86.82 21.67 28.64
N HIS A 74 86.44 22.43 29.66
CA HIS A 74 85.07 22.89 29.82
C HIS A 74 84.63 23.84 28.70
N GLU A 75 85.48 24.78 28.27
CA GLU A 75 85.18 25.61 27.10
C GLU A 75 85.06 24.78 25.82
N LYS A 76 85.85 23.70 25.66
CA LYS A 76 85.69 22.79 24.53
C LYS A 76 84.36 22.04 24.62
N GLU A 77 83.99 21.53 25.78
CA GLU A 77 82.69 20.88 26.02
C GLU A 77 81.53 21.83 25.70
N VAL A 78 81.61 23.10 26.13
CA VAL A 78 80.63 24.14 25.82
C VAL A 78 80.54 24.40 24.31
N ARG A 79 81.68 24.52 23.59
CA ARG A 79 81.69 24.65 22.13
C ARG A 79 81.13 23.42 21.42
N ASP A 80 81.50 22.22 21.87
CA ASP A 80 81.02 20.94 21.33
C ASP A 80 79.52 20.74 21.59
N LEU A 81 78.97 21.29 22.69
CA LEU A 81 77.53 21.32 22.98
C LEU A 81 76.80 22.39 22.15
N GLN A 82 77.37 23.59 21.99
CA GLN A 82 76.83 24.63 21.12
C GLN A 82 76.73 24.15 19.66
N LEU A 83 77.80 23.53 19.13
CA LEU A 83 77.80 22.97 17.77
C LEU A 83 76.77 21.84 17.58
N LYS A 84 76.48 21.05 18.62
CA LYS A 84 75.40 20.06 18.59
C LYS A 84 74.03 20.73 18.59
N ALA A 85 73.80 21.71 19.47
CA ALA A 85 72.55 22.47 19.53
C ALA A 85 72.25 23.18 18.19
N ASP A 86 73.25 23.84 17.58
CA ASP A 86 73.17 24.44 16.25
C ASP A 86 72.83 23.41 15.16
N ALA A 87 73.46 22.24 15.20
CA ALA A 87 73.23 21.17 14.23
C ALA A 87 71.82 20.57 14.37
N ASP A 88 71.35 20.37 15.60
CA ASP A 88 70.03 19.81 15.88
C ASP A 88 68.91 20.83 15.64
N PHE A 89 69.14 22.12 15.91
CA PHE A 89 68.24 23.21 15.51
C PHE A 89 68.11 23.29 13.98
N ARG A 90 69.22 23.20 13.23
CA ARG A 90 69.17 23.16 11.75
C ARG A 90 68.46 21.91 11.22
N LYS A 91 68.60 20.75 11.88
CA LYS A 91 67.81 19.54 11.54
C LYS A 91 66.32 19.75 11.81
N ALA A 92 65.96 20.35 12.94
CA ALA A 92 64.57 20.64 13.29
C ALA A 92 63.93 21.61 12.28
N GLN A 93 64.60 22.72 11.97
CA GLN A 93 64.14 23.69 10.97
C GLN A 93 64.03 23.06 9.56
N ALA A 94 64.96 22.18 9.18
CA ALA A 94 64.87 21.43 7.93
C ALA A 94 63.64 20.50 7.93
N ALA A 95 63.45 19.72 9.00
CA ALA A 95 62.31 18.81 9.15
C ALA A 95 60.97 19.56 9.11
N GLU A 96 60.86 20.67 9.85
CA GLU A 96 59.70 21.58 9.83
C GLU A 96 59.43 22.11 8.42
N SER A 97 60.45 22.59 7.71
CA SER A 97 60.30 23.08 6.33
C SER A 97 59.81 21.98 5.37
N THR A 98 60.25 20.73 5.56
CA THR A 98 59.76 19.58 4.77
C THR A 98 58.36 19.15 5.18
N SER A 99 58.00 19.26 6.45
CA SER A 99 56.66 18.99 6.98
C SER A 99 55.65 20.00 6.44
N ASN A 100 55.97 21.30 6.50
CA ASN A 100 55.12 22.37 5.97
C ASN A 100 54.94 22.23 4.45
N ARG A 101 56.01 21.88 3.71
CA ARG A 101 55.91 21.57 2.27
C ARG A 101 55.12 20.28 1.96
N ALA A 102 55.04 19.33 2.90
CA ALA A 102 54.19 18.15 2.77
C ALA A 102 52.73 18.48 3.09
N SER A 103 52.46 19.30 4.11
CA SER A 103 51.12 19.80 4.45
C SER A 103 50.50 20.54 3.27
N ILE A 104 51.19 21.58 2.76
CA ILE A 104 50.74 22.37 1.60
C ILE A 104 50.40 21.47 0.42
N LYS A 105 51.25 20.48 0.09
CA LYS A 105 50.99 19.53 -0.99
C LYS A 105 49.81 18.59 -0.72
N SER A 106 49.60 18.20 0.53
CA SER A 106 48.43 17.40 0.92
C SER A 106 47.14 18.21 0.87
N GLU A 107 47.20 19.51 1.17
CA GLU A 107 46.09 20.46 1.08
C GLU A 107 45.77 20.81 -0.39
N GLU A 108 46.79 20.98 -1.25
CA GLU A 108 46.66 21.10 -2.70
C GLU A 108 45.97 19.87 -3.29
N LEU A 109 46.50 18.66 -3.05
CA LEU A 109 45.91 17.41 -3.53
C LEU A 109 44.50 17.16 -2.95
N ALA A 110 44.23 17.54 -1.69
CA ALA A 110 42.89 17.45 -1.10
C ALA A 110 41.91 18.47 -1.68
N ARG A 111 42.39 19.60 -2.22
CA ARG A 111 41.58 20.58 -2.96
C ARG A 111 41.29 20.07 -4.37
N GLU A 112 42.31 19.64 -5.12
CA GLU A 112 42.16 19.05 -6.45
C GLU A 112 41.20 17.84 -6.44
N LEU A 113 41.29 16.98 -5.41
CA LEU A 113 40.40 15.83 -5.23
C LEU A 113 38.94 16.26 -4.96
N LYS A 114 38.71 17.34 -4.20
CA LYS A 114 37.36 17.89 -3.99
C LYS A 114 36.81 18.52 -5.26
N GLU A 115 37.60 19.35 -5.95
CA GLU A 115 37.19 19.97 -7.22
C GLU A 115 36.85 18.90 -8.28
N ALA A 116 37.65 17.83 -8.37
CA ALA A 116 37.35 16.68 -9.23
C ALA A 116 36.07 15.93 -8.82
N GLN A 117 35.79 15.77 -7.52
CA GLN A 117 34.54 15.19 -7.02
C GLN A 117 33.33 16.08 -7.31
N GLU A 118 33.45 17.39 -7.12
CA GLU A 118 32.38 18.36 -7.42
C GLU A 118 32.09 18.42 -8.92
N LEU A 119 33.11 18.40 -9.78
CA LEU A 119 32.93 18.29 -11.24
C LEU A 119 32.23 16.98 -11.61
N ALA A 120 32.67 15.82 -11.10
CA ALA A 120 32.04 14.53 -11.38
C ALA A 120 30.59 14.44 -10.88
N LEU A 121 30.27 15.07 -9.74
CA LEU A 121 28.90 15.18 -9.23
C LEU A 121 28.03 16.10 -10.11
N ASN A 122 28.56 17.23 -10.57
CA ASN A 122 27.87 18.14 -11.48
C ASN A 122 27.62 17.49 -12.85
N GLU A 123 28.59 16.74 -13.40
CA GLU A 123 28.42 15.95 -14.62
C GLU A 123 27.36 14.85 -14.43
N LYS A 124 27.42 14.09 -13.32
CA LYS A 124 26.42 13.07 -12.98
C LYS A 124 25.01 13.66 -12.90
N VAL A 125 24.83 14.80 -12.22
CA VAL A 125 23.54 15.50 -12.14
C VAL A 125 23.10 16.03 -13.50
N GLY A 126 24.04 16.52 -14.34
CA GLY A 126 23.77 16.93 -15.72
C GLY A 126 23.31 15.77 -16.62
N LEU A 127 23.91 14.58 -16.46
CA LEU A 127 23.52 13.36 -17.16
C LEU A 127 22.18 12.82 -16.65
N GLU A 128 21.93 12.81 -15.33
CA GLU A 128 20.64 12.42 -14.75
C GLU A 128 19.49 13.32 -15.23
N ARG A 129 19.72 14.64 -15.32
CA ARG A 129 18.75 15.58 -15.91
C ARG A 129 18.47 15.24 -17.38
N LYS A 130 19.51 14.99 -18.18
CA LYS A 130 19.35 14.59 -19.60
C LYS A 130 18.59 13.28 -19.74
N ILE A 131 18.90 12.28 -18.91
CA ILE A 131 18.20 10.98 -18.88
C ILE A 131 16.73 11.18 -18.58
N ARG A 132 16.37 11.99 -17.56
CA ARG A 132 14.97 12.32 -17.27
C ARG A 132 14.30 13.01 -18.45
N THR A 133 14.86 14.09 -18.99
CA THR A 133 14.25 14.78 -20.14
C THR A 133 14.06 13.88 -21.37
N ILE A 134 14.95 12.89 -21.58
CA ILE A 134 14.81 11.90 -22.65
C ILE A 134 13.75 10.85 -22.30
N GLN A 135 13.60 10.45 -21.03
CA GLN A 135 12.53 9.58 -20.57
C GLN A 135 11.16 10.27 -20.70
N ASP A 136 11.06 11.53 -20.27
CA ASP A 136 9.87 12.37 -20.38
C ASP A 136 9.47 12.54 -21.87
N GLN A 137 10.44 12.81 -22.75
CA GLN A 137 10.21 12.90 -24.20
C GLN A 137 9.82 11.55 -24.83
N ASN A 138 10.36 10.42 -24.37
CA ASN A 138 9.93 9.10 -24.85
C ASN A 138 8.52 8.75 -24.36
N GLN A 139 8.12 9.22 -23.17
CA GLN A 139 6.75 9.07 -22.68
C GLN A 139 5.77 9.91 -23.50
N SER A 140 6.05 11.20 -23.72
CA SER A 140 5.17 12.05 -24.56
C SER A 140 5.08 11.55 -26.00
N LEU A 141 6.20 11.10 -26.61
CA LEU A 141 6.18 10.50 -27.94
C LEU A 141 5.43 9.16 -27.98
N GLN A 142 5.45 8.37 -26.90
CA GLN A 142 4.66 7.13 -26.81
C GLN A 142 3.16 7.44 -26.67
N GLU A 143 2.81 8.46 -25.89
CA GLU A 143 1.43 8.96 -25.75
C GLU A 143 0.90 9.50 -27.09
N GLU A 144 1.66 10.37 -27.79
CA GLU A 144 1.33 10.83 -29.15
C GLU A 144 1.17 9.66 -30.15
N VAL A 145 2.00 8.63 -30.04
CA VAL A 145 1.96 7.42 -30.89
C VAL A 145 0.76 6.53 -30.57
N ASP A 146 0.27 6.49 -29.33
CA ASP A 146 -0.92 5.72 -28.95
C ASP A 146 -2.23 6.50 -29.20
N ASP A 147 -2.24 7.83 -29.03
CA ASP A 147 -3.33 8.71 -29.45
C ASP A 147 -3.54 8.68 -30.97
N THR A 148 -2.46 8.74 -31.75
CA THR A 148 -2.56 8.66 -33.23
C THR A 148 -3.00 7.28 -33.71
N LYS A 149 -2.64 6.19 -32.99
CA LYS A 149 -3.24 4.85 -33.24
C LYS A 149 -4.73 4.82 -32.91
N ALA A 150 -5.16 5.43 -31.80
CA ALA A 150 -6.57 5.49 -31.43
C ALA A 150 -7.39 6.24 -32.49
N GLN A 151 -6.90 7.40 -32.93
CA GLN A 151 -7.50 8.17 -34.03
C GLN A 151 -7.55 7.38 -35.34
N LEU A 152 -6.48 6.65 -35.70
CA LEU A 152 -6.46 5.79 -36.88
C LEU A 152 -7.47 4.63 -36.77
N LEU A 153 -7.59 3.99 -35.62
CA LEU A 153 -8.56 2.92 -35.38
C LEU A 153 -10.01 3.41 -35.44
N ASP A 154 -10.29 4.64 -34.98
CA ASP A 154 -11.61 5.25 -35.11
C ASP A 154 -11.92 5.73 -36.54
N GLN A 155 -10.93 6.20 -37.29
CA GLN A 155 -11.07 6.43 -38.74
C GLN A 155 -11.31 5.11 -39.48
N GLU A 156 -10.57 4.04 -39.17
CA GLU A 156 -10.81 2.70 -39.72
C GLU A 156 -12.23 2.20 -39.41
N ARG A 157 -12.75 2.42 -38.19
CA ARG A 157 -14.13 2.10 -37.82
C ARG A 157 -15.12 2.89 -38.67
N GLN A 158 -14.94 4.20 -38.80
CA GLN A 158 -15.79 5.06 -39.63
C GLN A 158 -15.79 4.62 -41.10
N TYR A 159 -14.63 4.35 -41.69
CA TYR A 159 -14.55 3.83 -43.05
C TYR A 159 -15.18 2.44 -43.20
N LYS A 160 -15.04 1.54 -42.22
CA LYS A 160 -15.72 0.23 -42.23
C LYS A 160 -17.24 0.39 -42.14
N TYR A 161 -17.76 1.32 -41.35
CA TYR A 161 -19.21 1.64 -41.35
C TYR A 161 -19.67 2.20 -42.70
N GLN A 162 -18.94 3.15 -43.30
CA GLN A 162 -19.26 3.71 -44.62
C GLN A 162 -19.21 2.66 -45.73
N VAL A 163 -18.22 1.75 -45.72
CA VAL A 163 -18.13 0.64 -46.67
C VAL A 163 -19.32 -0.31 -46.50
N ASN A 164 -19.63 -0.72 -45.26
CA ASN A 164 -20.79 -1.59 -45.00
C ASN A 164 -22.12 -0.94 -45.44
N GLU A 165 -22.29 0.36 -45.17
CA GLU A 165 -23.46 1.13 -45.62
C GLU A 165 -23.55 1.14 -47.16
N LEU A 166 -22.47 1.51 -47.84
CA LEU A 166 -22.39 1.48 -49.31
C LEU A 166 -22.60 0.06 -49.87
N GLU A 167 -22.17 -1.00 -49.20
CA GLU A 167 -22.43 -2.38 -49.61
C GLU A 167 -23.91 -2.79 -49.41
N THR A 168 -24.58 -2.33 -48.36
CA THR A 168 -26.03 -2.54 -48.18
C THR A 168 -26.85 -1.75 -49.21
N ILE A 169 -26.42 -0.54 -49.56
CA ILE A 169 -27.00 0.25 -50.65
C ILE A 169 -26.73 -0.43 -52.00
N ARG A 170 -25.51 -0.92 -52.26
CA ARG A 170 -25.19 -1.62 -53.51
C ARG A 170 -25.98 -2.91 -53.65
N THR A 171 -26.09 -3.72 -52.60
CA THR A 171 -26.82 -5.01 -52.63
C THR A 171 -28.33 -4.80 -52.77
N SER A 172 -28.92 -3.80 -52.12
CA SER A 172 -30.32 -3.43 -52.34
C SER A 172 -30.57 -2.90 -53.76
N LEU A 173 -29.68 -2.06 -54.32
CA LEU A 173 -29.78 -1.61 -55.71
C LEU A 173 -29.61 -2.76 -56.71
N GLN A 174 -28.65 -3.67 -56.49
CA GLN A 174 -28.50 -4.89 -57.30
C GLN A 174 -29.77 -5.74 -57.27
N ARG A 175 -30.37 -5.94 -56.08
CA ARG A 175 -31.65 -6.64 -55.93
C ARG A 175 -32.78 -5.94 -56.70
N THR A 176 -32.93 -4.62 -56.61
CA THR A 176 -33.98 -3.91 -57.37
C THR A 176 -33.75 -3.97 -58.88
N LEU A 177 -32.50 -4.04 -59.35
CA LEU A 177 -32.19 -4.25 -60.76
C LEU A 177 -32.51 -5.68 -61.21
N GLU A 178 -32.27 -6.69 -60.36
CA GLU A 178 -32.66 -8.08 -60.61
C GLU A 178 -34.19 -8.23 -60.61
N GLU A 179 -34.90 -7.61 -59.67
CA GLU A 179 -36.37 -7.58 -59.63
C GLU A 179 -36.94 -6.89 -60.88
N LEU A 180 -36.42 -5.72 -61.28
CA LEU A 180 -36.82 -5.04 -62.53
C LEU A 180 -36.45 -5.80 -63.81
N GLN A 181 -35.35 -6.56 -63.83
CA GLN A 181 -34.99 -7.43 -64.96
C GLN A 181 -35.95 -8.63 -65.06
N ASN A 182 -36.33 -9.21 -63.93
CA ASN A 182 -37.34 -10.26 -63.88
C ASN A 182 -38.71 -9.73 -64.33
N ASP A 183 -39.15 -8.57 -63.86
CA ASP A 183 -40.40 -7.92 -64.26
C ASP A 183 -40.43 -7.55 -65.76
N LEU A 184 -39.31 -7.09 -66.32
CA LEU A 184 -39.18 -6.85 -67.75
C LEU A 184 -39.24 -8.17 -68.54
N GLN A 185 -38.66 -9.25 -68.01
CA GLN A 185 -38.67 -10.57 -68.66
C GLN A 185 -40.04 -11.27 -68.55
N THR A 186 -40.76 -11.15 -67.44
CA THR A 186 -42.16 -11.61 -67.32
C THR A 186 -43.05 -10.81 -68.26
N ALA A 187 -43.02 -9.48 -68.21
CA ALA A 187 -43.79 -8.64 -69.12
C ALA A 187 -43.47 -8.91 -70.61
N ARG A 188 -42.21 -9.20 -70.96
CA ARG A 188 -41.82 -9.59 -72.33
C ARG A 188 -42.33 -10.97 -72.72
N ASN A 189 -42.39 -11.92 -71.79
CA ASN A 189 -42.98 -13.23 -72.02
C ASN A 189 -44.52 -13.15 -72.09
N ASP A 190 -45.15 -12.34 -71.24
CA ASP A 190 -46.59 -12.07 -71.30
C ASP A 190 -46.96 -11.44 -72.64
N VAL A 191 -46.24 -10.39 -73.08
CA VAL A 191 -46.39 -9.78 -74.41
C VAL A 191 -46.25 -10.83 -75.52
N LYS A 192 -45.23 -11.71 -75.48
CA LYS A 192 -45.13 -12.84 -76.43
C LYS A 192 -46.35 -13.73 -76.39
N THR A 193 -46.78 -14.24 -75.22
CA THR A 193 -47.95 -15.13 -75.18
C THR A 193 -49.24 -14.42 -75.57
N THR A 194 -49.36 -13.10 -75.38
CA THR A 194 -50.50 -12.33 -75.90
C THR A 194 -50.40 -12.11 -77.41
N GLN A 195 -49.20 -11.99 -77.99
CA GLN A 195 -48.99 -11.91 -79.44
C GLN A 195 -49.24 -13.27 -80.10
N GLU A 196 -48.79 -14.36 -79.48
CA GLU A 196 -49.06 -15.74 -79.87
C GLU A 196 -50.57 -16.00 -79.82
N LYS A 197 -51.22 -15.77 -78.67
CA LYS A 197 -52.69 -15.86 -78.52
C LYS A 197 -53.43 -14.91 -79.46
N LEU A 198 -52.91 -13.72 -79.77
CA LEU A 198 -53.53 -12.82 -80.75
C LEU A 198 -53.44 -13.44 -82.15
N SER A 199 -52.30 -14.00 -82.56
CA SER A 199 -52.18 -14.69 -83.84
C SER A 199 -53.01 -15.98 -83.92
N GLU A 200 -53.12 -16.73 -82.81
CA GLU A 200 -54.07 -17.84 -82.66
C GLU A 200 -55.50 -17.33 -82.83
N ARG A 201 -55.90 -16.25 -82.16
CA ARG A 201 -57.23 -15.64 -82.31
C ARG A 201 -57.47 -15.00 -83.68
N GLU A 202 -56.45 -14.48 -84.36
CA GLU A 202 -56.56 -13.95 -85.73
C GLU A 202 -56.72 -15.09 -86.74
N THR A 203 -56.01 -16.21 -86.56
CA THR A 203 -56.23 -17.42 -87.38
C THR A 203 -57.55 -18.12 -87.04
N GLU A 204 -57.95 -18.19 -85.78
CA GLU A 204 -59.29 -18.63 -85.38
C GLU A 204 -60.36 -17.69 -85.94
N VAL A 205 -60.16 -16.37 -85.98
CA VAL A 205 -61.12 -15.42 -86.56
C VAL A 205 -61.16 -15.57 -88.08
N ALA A 206 -60.04 -15.76 -88.78
CA ALA A 206 -60.05 -16.04 -90.22
C ALA A 206 -60.73 -17.40 -90.54
N ASN A 207 -60.46 -18.42 -89.72
CA ASN A 207 -61.13 -19.71 -89.79
C ASN A 207 -62.62 -19.57 -89.45
N LEU A 208 -62.98 -18.79 -88.42
CA LEU A 208 -64.37 -18.53 -88.04
C LEU A 208 -65.08 -17.57 -88.98
N GLU A 209 -64.40 -16.72 -89.74
CA GLU A 209 -65.00 -15.87 -90.77
C GLU A 209 -65.30 -16.70 -92.02
N THR A 210 -64.36 -17.57 -92.42
CA THR A 210 -64.63 -18.56 -93.48
C THR A 210 -65.70 -19.59 -93.06
N GLU A 211 -65.67 -20.05 -91.81
CA GLU A 211 -66.71 -20.91 -91.21
C GLU A 211 -68.03 -20.16 -91.00
N ASN A 212 -68.04 -18.85 -90.73
CA ASN A 212 -69.26 -18.06 -90.57
C ASN A 212 -69.83 -17.63 -91.93
N ILE A 213 -69.00 -17.48 -92.97
CA ILE A 213 -69.45 -17.45 -94.37
C ILE A 213 -70.08 -18.80 -94.74
N ARG A 214 -69.44 -19.92 -94.38
CA ARG A 214 -69.97 -21.28 -94.58
C ARG A 214 -71.29 -21.49 -93.83
N LEU A 215 -71.37 -21.16 -92.55
CA LEU A 215 -72.58 -21.30 -91.72
C LEU A 215 -73.68 -20.28 -92.08
N LYS A 216 -73.34 -19.08 -92.58
CA LYS A 216 -74.32 -18.18 -93.23
C LYS A 216 -74.88 -18.77 -94.52
N SER A 217 -74.17 -19.71 -95.16
CA SER A 217 -74.69 -20.49 -96.29
C SER A 217 -75.30 -21.85 -95.91
N GLU A 218 -75.04 -22.38 -94.70
CA GLU A 218 -75.43 -23.74 -94.30
C GLU A 218 -76.50 -23.84 -93.19
N GLY A 219 -76.55 -22.96 -92.17
CA GLY A 219 -77.43 -23.24 -91.03
C GLY A 219 -77.68 -22.12 -90.00
N SER A 220 -78.96 -21.92 -89.68
CA SER A 220 -79.45 -21.23 -88.47
C SER A 220 -79.61 -22.25 -87.32
N ASP A 221 -78.51 -22.89 -86.91
CA ASP A 221 -78.58 -24.08 -86.04
C ASP A 221 -78.48 -23.79 -84.55
N ALA A 222 -79.53 -24.18 -83.82
CA ALA A 222 -79.74 -23.84 -82.41
C ALA A 222 -78.79 -24.56 -81.42
N GLU A 223 -78.14 -25.65 -81.80
CA GLU A 223 -77.20 -26.37 -80.93
C GLU A 223 -75.92 -25.55 -80.66
N SER A 224 -75.44 -24.78 -81.65
CA SER A 224 -74.31 -23.86 -81.47
C SER A 224 -74.56 -22.85 -80.33
N ILE A 225 -75.80 -22.33 -80.26
CA ILE A 225 -76.27 -21.40 -79.23
C ILE A 225 -76.37 -22.08 -77.86
N ALA A 226 -76.59 -23.39 -77.80
CA ALA A 226 -76.60 -24.15 -76.55
C ALA A 226 -75.18 -24.37 -76.00
N VAL A 227 -74.21 -24.72 -76.86
CA VAL A 227 -72.80 -24.89 -76.46
C VAL A 227 -72.22 -23.56 -75.95
N LEU A 228 -72.42 -22.46 -76.68
CA LEU A 228 -71.96 -21.12 -76.26
C LEU A 228 -72.55 -20.70 -74.90
N LYS A 229 -73.80 -21.06 -74.58
CA LYS A 229 -74.41 -20.79 -73.27
C LYS A 229 -73.76 -21.62 -72.15
N ARG A 230 -73.39 -22.88 -72.42
CA ARG A 230 -72.67 -23.74 -71.46
C ARG A 230 -71.32 -23.12 -71.12
N GLU A 231 -70.53 -22.78 -72.13
CA GLU A 231 -69.17 -22.25 -71.96
C GLU A 231 -69.15 -20.86 -71.33
N LEU A 232 -70.10 -19.98 -71.69
CA LEU A 232 -70.28 -18.71 -71.00
C LEU A 232 -70.64 -18.91 -69.52
N SER A 233 -71.44 -19.92 -69.17
CA SER A 233 -71.76 -20.23 -67.77
C SER A 233 -70.55 -20.76 -66.99
N GLU A 234 -69.68 -21.54 -67.63
CA GLU A 234 -68.43 -22.04 -67.04
C GLU A 234 -67.43 -20.90 -66.84
N GLN A 235 -67.30 -19.98 -67.80
CA GLN A 235 -66.49 -18.76 -67.66
C GLN A 235 -67.02 -17.85 -66.55
N VAL A 236 -68.34 -17.62 -66.47
CA VAL A 236 -68.95 -16.82 -65.38
C VAL A 236 -68.73 -17.47 -64.01
N ASN A 237 -68.79 -18.79 -63.91
CA ASN A 237 -68.48 -19.51 -62.67
C ASN A 237 -66.99 -19.42 -62.32
N HIS A 238 -66.08 -19.52 -63.31
CA HIS A 238 -64.65 -19.33 -63.07
C HIS A 238 -64.32 -17.91 -62.61
N ILE A 239 -64.88 -16.87 -63.27
CA ILE A 239 -64.77 -15.47 -62.84
C ILE A 239 -65.25 -15.30 -61.40
N ARG A 240 -66.39 -15.90 -61.02
CA ARG A 240 -66.85 -15.89 -59.61
C ARG A 240 -65.85 -16.53 -58.64
N THR A 241 -65.20 -17.65 -59.00
CA THR A 241 -64.16 -18.27 -58.16
C THR A 241 -62.88 -17.41 -58.05
N LEU A 242 -62.53 -16.68 -59.11
CA LEU A 242 -61.43 -15.71 -59.06
C LEU A 242 -61.81 -14.48 -58.22
N GLU A 243 -63.06 -14.01 -58.30
CA GLU A 243 -63.53 -12.93 -57.42
C GLU A 243 -63.57 -13.35 -55.94
N THR A 244 -63.94 -14.59 -55.59
CA THR A 244 -63.93 -15.04 -54.19
C THR A 244 -62.51 -15.14 -53.66
N THR A 245 -61.58 -15.77 -54.39
CA THR A 245 -60.17 -15.84 -53.96
C THR A 245 -59.51 -14.47 -53.88
N ASN A 246 -59.83 -13.54 -54.78
CA ASN A 246 -59.34 -12.15 -54.70
C ASN A 246 -59.97 -11.37 -53.51
N ARG A 247 -61.22 -11.66 -53.13
CA ARG A 247 -61.82 -11.13 -51.89
C ARG A 247 -61.18 -11.73 -50.63
N GLU A 248 -60.77 -13.00 -50.68
CA GLU A 248 -60.08 -13.72 -49.60
C GLU A 248 -58.65 -13.18 -49.41
N TYR A 249 -57.82 -13.14 -50.46
CA TYR A 249 -56.51 -12.47 -50.41
C TYR A 249 -56.64 -10.99 -50.01
N GLY A 250 -57.68 -10.30 -50.48
CA GLY A 250 -58.00 -8.94 -50.06
C GLY A 250 -58.37 -8.83 -48.57
N ALA A 251 -58.89 -9.88 -47.93
CA ALA A 251 -59.11 -9.96 -46.49
C ALA A 251 -57.81 -10.30 -45.74
N GLU A 252 -57.01 -11.24 -46.24
CA GLU A 252 -55.71 -11.62 -45.68
C GLU A 252 -54.72 -10.45 -45.67
N LEU A 253 -54.58 -9.73 -46.80
CA LEU A 253 -53.74 -8.53 -46.87
C LEU A 253 -54.20 -7.43 -45.90
N ARG A 254 -55.53 -7.30 -45.65
CA ARG A 254 -56.07 -6.40 -44.62
C ARG A 254 -55.84 -6.90 -43.20
N HIS A 255 -55.71 -8.21 -42.99
CA HIS A 255 -55.33 -8.80 -41.70
C HIS A 255 -53.83 -8.62 -41.44
N LEU A 256 -52.97 -8.99 -42.39
CA LEU A 256 -51.52 -8.85 -42.32
C LEU A 256 -51.10 -7.39 -42.09
N ARG A 257 -51.71 -6.41 -42.78
CA ARG A 257 -51.46 -4.98 -42.53
C ARG A 257 -51.87 -4.52 -41.12
N LYS A 258 -52.89 -5.12 -40.50
CA LYS A 258 -53.24 -4.86 -39.09
C LYS A 258 -52.24 -5.50 -38.14
N VAL A 259 -51.79 -6.73 -38.43
CA VAL A 259 -50.75 -7.41 -37.64
C VAL A 259 -49.44 -6.63 -37.70
N GLN A 260 -49.02 -6.19 -38.89
CA GLN A 260 -47.83 -5.34 -39.08
C GLN A 260 -47.93 -4.07 -38.25
N LYS A 261 -49.05 -3.32 -38.33
CA LYS A 261 -49.24 -2.11 -37.51
C LYS A 261 -49.20 -2.40 -36.00
N ASN A 262 -49.70 -3.55 -35.56
CA ASN A 262 -49.60 -3.95 -34.16
C ASN A 262 -48.15 -4.29 -33.76
N VAL A 263 -47.37 -4.90 -34.66
CA VAL A 263 -45.92 -5.16 -34.46
C VAL A 263 -45.14 -3.85 -34.41
N GLU A 264 -45.40 -2.90 -35.31
CA GLU A 264 -44.80 -1.56 -35.31
C GLU A 264 -45.01 -0.85 -33.96
N VAL A 265 -46.24 -0.85 -33.42
CA VAL A 265 -46.55 -0.29 -32.09
C VAL A 265 -45.83 -1.04 -30.96
N VAL A 266 -45.69 -2.36 -31.06
CA VAL A 266 -44.93 -3.15 -30.07
C VAL A 266 -43.42 -2.88 -30.16
N GLU A 267 -42.88 -2.62 -31.35
CA GLU A 267 -41.49 -2.18 -31.54
C GLU A 267 -41.25 -0.78 -30.98
N GLU A 268 -42.17 0.17 -31.19
CA GLU A 268 -42.10 1.50 -30.58
C GLU A 268 -42.14 1.43 -29.05
N GLN A 269 -43.05 0.62 -28.50
CA GLN A 269 -43.11 0.36 -27.06
C GLN A 269 -41.84 -0.31 -26.53
N LYS A 270 -41.30 -1.29 -27.26
CA LYS A 270 -40.03 -1.95 -26.92
C LYS A 270 -38.88 -0.94 -26.91
N ARG A 271 -38.70 -0.12 -27.96
CA ARG A 271 -37.65 0.92 -28.02
C ARG A 271 -37.80 1.95 -26.90
N SER A 272 -39.03 2.31 -26.55
CA SER A 272 -39.34 3.19 -25.41
C SER A 272 -38.90 2.58 -24.07
N LEU A 273 -39.21 1.30 -23.83
CA LEU A 273 -38.79 0.55 -22.63
C LEU A 273 -37.27 0.32 -22.60
N GLU A 274 -36.63 0.07 -23.74
CA GLU A 274 -35.17 -0.06 -23.85
C GLU A 274 -34.48 1.27 -23.52
N ASN A 275 -35.00 2.41 -23.98
CA ASN A 275 -34.52 3.73 -23.62
C ASN A 275 -34.73 4.06 -22.12
N GLN A 276 -35.89 3.70 -21.56
CA GLN A 276 -36.14 3.84 -20.11
C GLN A 276 -35.19 2.99 -19.27
N LEU A 277 -34.85 1.77 -19.73
CA LEU A 277 -33.91 0.87 -19.07
C LEU A 277 -32.45 1.35 -19.21
N GLN A 278 -32.09 2.03 -20.31
CA GLN A 278 -30.80 2.72 -20.42
C GLN A 278 -30.72 3.92 -19.47
N LEU A 279 -31.78 4.73 -19.37
CA LEU A 279 -31.84 5.85 -18.42
C LEU A 279 -31.78 5.38 -16.96
N MET A 280 -32.49 4.30 -16.62
CA MET A 280 -32.43 3.68 -15.29
C MET A 280 -31.01 3.24 -14.95
N LYS A 281 -30.30 2.58 -15.87
CA LYS A 281 -28.89 2.18 -15.68
C LYS A 281 -27.93 3.36 -15.53
N ALA A 282 -28.18 4.48 -16.20
CA ALA A 282 -27.40 5.70 -16.00
C ALA A 282 -27.60 6.25 -14.57
N VAL A 283 -28.84 6.29 -14.09
CA VAL A 283 -29.17 6.72 -12.71
C VAL A 283 -28.64 5.73 -11.66
N GLU A 284 -28.63 4.42 -11.95
CA GLU A 284 -27.98 3.40 -11.10
C GLU A 284 -26.47 3.65 -11.00
N ALA A 285 -25.79 3.92 -12.12
CA ALA A 285 -24.36 4.25 -12.13
C ALA A 285 -24.06 5.58 -11.40
N GLU A 286 -24.88 6.62 -11.58
CA GLU A 286 -24.76 7.86 -10.81
C GLU A 286 -24.95 7.60 -9.32
N LEU A 287 -25.97 6.85 -8.92
CA LEU A 287 -26.24 6.46 -7.54
C LEU A 287 -25.07 5.68 -6.92
N ASP A 288 -24.45 4.75 -7.65
CA ASP A 288 -23.27 4.01 -7.20
C ASP A 288 -22.06 4.95 -7.00
N THR A 289 -21.80 5.89 -7.92
CA THR A 289 -20.72 6.88 -7.73
C THR A 289 -20.97 7.79 -6.52
N VAL A 290 -22.22 8.20 -6.28
CA VAL A 290 -22.59 9.00 -5.11
C VAL A 290 -22.51 8.18 -3.82
N GLN A 291 -22.84 6.89 -3.84
CA GLN A 291 -22.63 5.99 -2.69
C GLN A 291 -21.13 5.81 -2.38
N ILE A 292 -20.27 5.67 -3.39
CA ILE A 292 -18.81 5.59 -3.23
C ILE A 292 -18.26 6.91 -2.66
N GLN A 293 -18.63 8.06 -3.22
CA GLN A 293 -18.23 9.38 -2.70
C GLN A 293 -18.71 9.57 -1.25
N LYS A 294 -19.96 9.21 -0.94
CA LYS A 294 -20.49 9.25 0.41
C LYS A 294 -19.70 8.34 1.35
N GLN A 295 -19.36 7.11 0.93
CA GLN A 295 -18.57 6.21 1.76
C GLN A 295 -17.17 6.78 2.02
N ILE A 296 -16.50 7.34 1.01
CA ILE A 296 -15.19 8.00 1.18
C ILE A 296 -15.31 9.13 2.22
N LEU A 297 -16.31 10.00 2.10
CA LEU A 297 -16.55 11.08 3.06
C LEU A 297 -16.96 10.58 4.47
N GLU A 298 -17.68 9.46 4.59
CA GLU A 298 -18.02 8.86 5.88
C GLU A 298 -16.82 8.18 6.54
N ASP A 299 -15.98 7.47 5.77
CA ASP A 299 -14.78 6.80 6.27
C ASP A 299 -13.67 7.83 6.57
N GLU A 300 -13.52 8.92 5.79
CA GLU A 300 -12.73 10.12 6.13
C GLU A 300 -13.24 10.80 7.41
N ARG A 301 -14.55 11.07 7.51
CA ARG A 301 -15.11 11.62 8.76
C ARG A 301 -14.83 10.68 9.94
N SER A 302 -14.84 9.36 9.73
CA SER A 302 -14.53 8.39 10.77
C SER A 302 -13.04 8.39 11.17
N SER A 303 -12.11 8.60 10.23
CA SER A 303 -10.68 8.68 10.53
C SER A 303 -10.35 9.99 11.27
N TRP A 304 -10.92 11.11 10.85
CA TRP A 304 -10.86 12.37 11.61
C TRP A 304 -11.49 12.22 13.00
N THR A 305 -12.69 11.64 13.12
CA THR A 305 -13.33 11.41 14.42
C THR A 305 -12.46 10.53 15.32
N SER A 306 -11.86 9.46 14.80
CA SER A 306 -10.96 8.58 15.57
C SER A 306 -9.59 9.20 15.86
N LEU A 307 -9.20 10.28 15.19
CA LEU A 307 -7.97 11.04 15.46
C LEU A 307 -8.21 12.16 16.49
N LEU A 308 -9.42 12.74 16.52
CA LEU A 308 -9.82 13.74 17.51
C LEU A 308 -10.35 13.10 18.82
N GLN A 309 -10.84 11.86 18.80
CA GLN A 309 -11.25 11.11 20.01
C GLN A 309 -10.07 10.35 20.66
N ASP A 310 -9.02 11.07 21.05
CA ASP A 310 -7.89 10.51 21.83
C ASP A 310 -8.18 10.65 23.35
N ASN A 311 -8.80 9.62 23.95
CA ASN A 311 -8.95 9.36 25.41
C ASN A 311 -9.94 10.23 26.25
N ASP A 312 -11.24 9.87 26.25
CA ASP A 312 -12.28 10.16 27.28
C ASP A 312 -12.45 11.60 27.82
N GLN A 313 -11.75 12.58 27.28
CA GLN A 313 -11.89 14.01 27.55
C GLN A 313 -12.88 14.66 26.56
N PRO A 314 -13.47 15.83 26.88
CA PRO A 314 -14.17 16.63 25.88
C PRO A 314 -13.20 16.92 24.73
N ALA A 315 -13.67 16.84 23.48
CA ALA A 315 -12.82 17.08 22.32
C ALA A 315 -12.25 18.50 22.38
N GLU A 316 -10.92 18.62 22.48
CA GLU A 316 -10.22 19.90 22.65
C GLU A 316 -10.38 20.83 21.44
N PHE A 317 -10.83 20.28 20.30
CA PHE A 317 -11.08 21.00 19.05
C PHE A 317 -12.40 20.54 18.40
N ASP A 318 -13.39 21.42 18.31
CA ASP A 318 -14.70 21.12 17.67
C ASP A 318 -14.64 20.98 16.13
N SER A 319 -13.52 21.30 15.49
CA SER A 319 -13.39 21.37 14.04
C SER A 319 -11.97 21.02 13.57
N PRO A 320 -11.81 20.34 12.41
CA PRO A 320 -10.50 20.18 11.76
C PRO A 320 -9.77 21.51 11.51
N GLU A 321 -10.50 22.61 11.28
CA GLU A 321 -9.90 23.94 11.13
C GLU A 321 -9.25 24.43 12.43
N ALA A 322 -9.81 24.08 13.59
CA ALA A 322 -9.24 24.40 14.89
C ALA A 322 -7.98 23.55 15.17
N VAL A 323 -7.98 22.26 14.77
CA VAL A 323 -6.78 21.41 14.82
C VAL A 323 -5.67 21.96 13.92
N VAL A 324 -5.99 22.45 12.72
CA VAL A 324 -4.99 23.10 11.83
C VAL A 324 -4.47 24.40 12.43
N LYS A 325 -5.32 25.23 13.05
CA LYS A 325 -4.88 26.45 13.75
C LYS A 325 -3.98 26.13 14.94
N ALA A 326 -4.33 25.14 15.76
CA ALA A 326 -3.50 24.67 16.87
C ALA A 326 -2.16 24.11 16.37
N LEU A 327 -2.14 23.30 15.30
CA LEU A 327 -0.92 22.79 14.68
C LEU A 327 -0.03 23.92 14.12
N LEU A 328 -0.61 24.97 13.57
CA LEU A 328 0.13 26.15 13.11
C LEU A 328 0.69 26.97 14.28
N GLN A 329 -0.07 27.12 15.37
CA GLN A 329 0.39 27.75 16.60
C GLN A 329 1.53 26.95 17.23
N GLU A 330 1.38 25.64 17.44
CA GLU A 330 2.43 24.72 17.92
C GLU A 330 3.70 24.78 17.05
N ARG A 331 3.56 24.83 15.71
CA ARG A 331 4.70 25.00 14.81
C ARG A 331 5.39 26.35 14.97
N LEU A 332 4.65 27.42 15.20
CA LEU A 332 5.19 28.77 15.42
C LEU A 332 5.83 28.88 16.81
N GLU A 333 5.20 28.37 17.85
CA GLU A 333 5.77 28.30 19.20
C GLU A 333 7.04 27.46 19.21
N LYS A 334 7.03 26.27 18.59
CA LYS A 334 8.23 25.44 18.40
C LYS A 334 9.33 26.15 17.62
N ALA A 335 9.01 26.94 16.58
CA ALA A 335 9.99 27.75 15.88
C ALA A 335 10.60 28.80 16.82
N THR A 336 9.79 29.56 17.56
CA THR A 336 10.31 30.55 18.54
C THR A 336 11.10 29.90 19.69
N LEU A 337 10.80 28.64 20.06
CA LEU A 337 11.58 27.88 21.03
C LEU A 337 12.93 27.41 20.47
N VAL A 338 13.00 27.08 19.17
CA VAL A 338 14.26 26.80 18.47
C VAL A 338 15.11 28.07 18.32
N ASP A 339 14.51 29.21 17.97
CA ASP A 339 15.21 30.50 17.91
C ASP A 339 15.75 30.92 19.29
N ARG A 340 14.93 30.73 20.34
CA ARG A 340 15.37 30.91 21.74
C ARG A 340 16.51 29.96 22.08
N LEU A 341 16.42 28.67 21.75
CA LEU A 341 17.48 27.70 21.99
C LEU A 341 18.78 28.11 21.30
N GLY A 342 18.72 28.50 20.01
CA GLY A 342 19.89 28.99 19.26
C GLY A 342 20.51 30.25 19.87
N SER A 343 19.71 31.18 20.40
CA SER A 343 20.24 32.34 21.12
C SER A 343 20.85 32.01 22.49
N VAL A 344 20.36 30.96 23.16
CA VAL A 344 20.96 30.43 24.41
C VAL A 344 22.23 29.63 24.13
N GLU A 345 22.27 28.85 23.04
CA GLU A 345 23.49 28.16 22.57
C GLU A 345 24.57 29.16 22.17
N ALA A 346 24.21 30.26 21.48
CA ALA A 346 25.14 31.35 21.17
C ALA A 346 25.68 32.05 22.44
N GLN A 347 24.81 32.33 23.43
CA GLN A 347 25.24 32.85 24.73
C GLN A 347 26.14 31.85 25.47
N PHE A 348 25.85 30.55 25.39
CA PHE A 348 26.68 29.52 26.00
C PHE A 348 28.07 29.49 25.36
N LEU A 349 28.17 29.57 24.03
CA LEU A 349 29.44 29.67 23.31
C LEU A 349 30.24 30.93 23.69
N GLU A 350 29.58 32.08 23.82
CA GLU A 350 30.20 33.33 24.31
C GLU A 350 30.76 33.15 25.75
N LYS A 351 30.02 32.48 26.64
CA LYS A 351 30.51 32.18 28.00
C LYS A 351 31.63 31.15 28.00
N ASP A 352 31.59 30.16 27.11
CA ASP A 352 32.64 29.15 26.94
C ASP A 352 33.95 29.79 26.44
N GLU A 353 33.88 30.74 25.49
CA GLU A 353 35.03 31.49 25.01
C GLU A 353 35.58 32.44 26.09
N LEU A 354 34.72 33.09 26.86
CA LEU A 354 35.12 33.90 28.03
C LEU A 354 35.73 33.04 29.16
N ILE A 355 35.24 31.81 29.39
CA ILE A 355 35.84 30.87 30.33
C ILE A 355 37.23 30.46 29.83
N ARG A 356 37.38 30.13 28.55
CA ARG A 356 38.69 29.79 27.95
C ARG A 356 39.68 30.96 28.00
N SER A 357 39.26 32.21 27.81
CA SER A 357 40.15 33.37 27.95
C SER A 357 40.54 33.61 29.42
N LEU A 358 39.61 33.50 30.36
CA LEU A 358 39.91 33.57 31.79
C LEU A 358 40.81 32.39 32.25
N GLU A 359 40.72 31.22 31.62
CA GLU A 359 41.61 30.09 31.87
C GLU A 359 43.02 30.29 31.27
N THR A 360 43.14 30.86 30.07
CA THR A 360 44.46 31.21 29.52
C THR A 360 45.11 32.35 30.31
N GLU A 361 44.36 33.39 30.72
CA GLU A 361 44.85 34.43 31.65
C GLU A 361 45.27 33.83 33.00
N LYS A 362 44.47 32.94 33.59
CA LYS A 362 44.78 32.24 34.85
C LYS A 362 46.00 31.34 34.73
N THR A 363 46.27 30.72 33.58
CA THR A 363 47.51 29.96 33.35
C THR A 363 48.70 30.89 33.10
N HIS A 364 48.52 32.03 32.40
CA HIS A 364 49.55 33.05 32.22
C HIS A 364 49.98 33.65 33.58
N LEU A 365 49.03 34.10 34.39
CA LEU A 365 49.28 34.64 35.73
C LEU A 365 49.94 33.60 36.66
N ARG A 366 49.56 32.31 36.55
CA ARG A 366 50.27 31.22 37.26
C ARG A 366 51.71 31.10 36.79
N GLN A 367 51.98 31.12 35.48
CA GLN A 367 53.33 31.11 34.94
C GLN A 367 54.13 32.37 35.34
N GLU A 368 53.50 33.54 35.46
CA GLU A 368 54.16 34.75 35.95
C GLU A 368 54.49 34.69 37.44
N ILE A 369 53.57 34.19 38.27
CA ILE A 369 53.84 33.91 39.69
C ILE A 369 54.97 32.89 39.83
N GLU A 370 55.04 31.89 38.96
CA GLU A 370 56.11 30.88 38.95
C GLU A 370 57.45 31.44 38.43
N LYS A 371 57.44 32.30 37.40
CA LYS A 371 58.60 33.09 36.94
C LYS A 371 59.12 34.04 38.03
N LEU A 372 58.23 34.67 38.80
CA LEU A 372 58.58 35.54 39.93
C LEU A 372 59.10 34.75 41.14
N ARG A 373 58.53 33.57 41.44
CA ARG A 373 59.05 32.67 42.46
C ARG A 373 60.43 32.11 42.10
N THR A 374 60.63 31.72 40.85
CA THR A 374 61.92 31.19 40.36
C THR A 374 62.97 32.28 40.21
N SER A 375 62.61 33.51 39.81
CA SER A 375 63.55 34.65 39.81
C SER A 375 63.91 35.10 41.23
N ALA A 376 62.96 35.12 42.17
CA ALA A 376 63.24 35.37 43.58
C ALA A 376 64.15 34.27 44.20
N ALA A 377 63.96 33.00 43.80
CA ALA A 377 64.86 31.92 44.19
C ALA A 377 66.27 32.09 43.58
N ALA A 378 66.36 32.42 42.29
CA ALA A 378 67.63 32.63 41.57
C ALA A 378 68.41 33.86 42.06
N ALA A 379 67.72 34.91 42.51
CA ALA A 379 68.31 36.10 43.14
C ALA A 379 68.83 35.86 44.58
N GLY A 380 68.87 34.59 45.04
CA GLY A 380 69.27 34.22 46.40
C GLY A 380 68.19 34.46 47.46
N GLY A 381 67.01 34.96 47.07
CA GLY A 381 65.90 35.32 47.94
C GLY A 381 65.45 34.16 48.83
N ALA A 382 65.36 32.94 48.31
CA ALA A 382 64.98 31.76 49.11
C ALA A 382 65.88 31.52 50.34
N MET A 383 67.18 31.81 50.24
CA MET A 383 68.11 31.68 51.37
C MET A 383 68.22 32.96 52.21
N ALA A 384 67.88 34.13 51.66
CA ALA A 384 67.68 35.36 52.42
C ALA A 384 66.42 35.26 53.29
N ASP A 385 65.27 34.93 52.71
CA ASP A 385 63.97 34.75 53.39
C ASP A 385 64.03 33.67 54.45
N SER A 386 64.72 32.55 54.22
CA SER A 386 64.97 31.53 55.25
C SER A 386 65.70 32.13 56.46
N ARG A 387 66.74 32.94 56.23
CA ARG A 387 67.51 33.61 57.30
C ARG A 387 66.75 34.77 57.95
N VAL A 388 65.89 35.47 57.21
CA VAL A 388 65.01 36.54 57.72
C VAL A 388 63.89 35.95 58.57
N LYS A 389 63.23 34.87 58.13
CA LYS A 389 62.25 34.14 58.94
C LYS A 389 62.89 33.57 60.20
N ALA A 390 64.03 32.89 60.10
CA ALA A 390 64.75 32.39 61.28
C ALA A 390 65.24 33.51 62.24
N ARG A 391 65.50 34.72 61.73
CA ARG A 391 65.77 35.91 62.56
C ARG A 391 64.50 36.44 63.23
N LEU A 392 63.39 36.57 62.49
CA LEU A 392 62.10 37.03 63.01
C LEU A 392 61.51 36.05 64.03
N GLU A 393 61.67 34.74 63.83
CA GLU A 393 61.28 33.70 64.79
C GLU A 393 62.14 33.77 66.05
N ARG A 394 63.46 33.99 65.93
CA ARG A 394 64.32 34.24 67.10
C ARG A 394 63.97 35.57 67.81
N GLN A 395 63.65 36.63 67.06
CA GLN A 395 63.22 37.90 67.63
C GLN A 395 61.86 37.77 68.34
N ARG A 396 60.89 37.03 67.76
CA ARG A 396 59.62 36.70 68.39
C ARG A 396 59.83 35.85 69.65
N ALA A 397 60.68 34.84 69.61
CA ALA A 397 60.97 33.99 70.77
C ALA A 397 61.73 34.74 71.89
N LEU A 398 62.59 35.70 71.54
CA LEU A 398 63.24 36.59 72.51
C LEU A 398 62.24 37.59 73.09
N ALA A 399 61.44 38.26 72.26
CA ALA A 399 60.42 39.22 72.71
C ALA A 399 59.32 38.56 73.57
N VAL A 400 58.92 37.31 73.26
CA VAL A 400 58.01 36.53 74.11
C VAL A 400 58.66 36.25 75.47
N LYS A 401 59.93 35.83 75.51
CA LYS A 401 60.66 35.61 76.77
C LYS A 401 60.92 36.90 77.55
N GLU A 402 61.11 38.02 76.85
CA GLU A 402 61.25 39.35 77.45
C GLU A 402 59.91 39.82 78.04
N VAL A 403 58.79 39.58 77.36
CA VAL A 403 57.43 39.82 77.89
C VAL A 403 57.10 38.87 79.05
N GLU A 404 57.49 37.60 79.01
CA GLU A 404 57.36 36.65 80.12
C GLU A 404 58.21 37.09 81.33
N TYR A 405 59.43 37.55 81.09
CA TYR A 405 60.34 38.07 82.12
C TYR A 405 59.82 39.39 82.72
N LEU A 406 59.34 40.33 81.91
CA LEU A 406 58.72 41.58 82.38
C LEU A 406 57.40 41.33 83.12
N ARG A 407 56.59 40.36 82.68
CA ARG A 407 55.41 39.87 83.43
C ARG A 407 55.83 39.25 84.77
N ALA A 408 56.91 38.47 84.81
CA ALA A 408 57.44 37.93 86.05
C ALA A 408 57.99 39.03 86.99
N GLN A 409 58.67 40.05 86.44
CA GLN A 409 59.16 41.20 87.22
C GLN A 409 58.02 42.07 87.77
N LEU A 410 57.00 42.36 86.96
CA LEU A 410 55.78 43.03 87.43
C LEU A 410 55.12 42.22 88.55
N LYS A 411 55.03 40.90 88.38
CA LYS A 411 54.46 40.00 89.41
C LYS A 411 55.32 39.90 90.67
N THR A 412 56.63 40.07 90.59
CA THR A 412 57.47 40.23 91.79
C THR A 412 57.27 41.60 92.45
N PHE A 413 57.12 42.69 91.66
CA PHE A 413 56.78 44.00 92.21
C PHE A 413 55.39 44.01 92.87
N ASP A 414 54.39 43.34 92.29
CA ASP A 414 53.08 43.13 92.95
C ASP A 414 53.27 42.45 94.33
N THR A 415 54.09 41.40 94.42
CA THR A 415 54.36 40.72 95.71
C THR A 415 55.25 41.52 96.66
N GLU A 416 56.14 42.38 96.16
CA GLU A 416 56.97 43.28 96.97
C GLU A 416 56.13 44.45 97.50
N GLU A 417 55.21 45.01 96.72
CA GLU A 417 54.25 46.00 97.23
C GLU A 417 53.32 45.38 98.30
N ILE A 418 52.80 44.17 98.07
CA ILE A 418 52.00 43.43 99.07
C ILE A 418 52.77 43.22 100.38
N THR A 419 54.10 42.96 100.32
CA THR A 419 54.90 42.60 101.51
C THR A 419 55.70 43.74 102.14
N MET A 420 55.86 44.88 101.45
CA MET A 420 56.54 46.08 101.98
C MET A 420 55.56 47.19 102.40
N ASN A 421 54.36 47.26 101.81
CA ASN A 421 53.42 48.37 102.01
C ASN A 421 52.18 48.01 102.86
N GLU A 422 52.26 47.02 103.76
CA GLU A 422 51.15 46.62 104.66
C GLU A 422 50.55 47.79 105.49
N GLY A 423 51.27 48.91 105.64
CA GLY A 423 50.84 50.12 106.35
C GLY A 423 50.22 51.24 105.50
N GLN A 424 50.14 51.12 104.16
CA GLN A 424 49.57 52.17 103.30
C GLN A 424 48.66 51.59 102.20
N SER A 425 47.37 51.89 102.26
CA SER A 425 46.35 51.38 101.34
C SER A 425 46.39 52.03 99.94
N GLN A 426 47.48 51.81 99.20
CA GLN A 426 47.59 52.12 97.77
C GLN A 426 48.02 50.92 96.91
N PHE A 427 48.15 49.71 97.49
CA PHE A 427 48.04 48.48 96.68
C PHE A 427 46.60 48.38 96.17
N ASP A 428 46.39 48.75 94.92
CA ASP A 428 45.08 48.86 94.30
C ASP A 428 44.62 47.48 93.79
N GLU A 429 44.26 46.61 94.74
CA GLU A 429 43.89 45.21 94.53
C GLU A 429 42.75 45.05 93.49
N GLN A 430 41.91 46.08 93.33
CA GLN A 430 40.87 46.11 92.30
C GLN A 430 41.47 46.26 90.89
N LYS A 431 42.52 47.06 90.72
CA LYS A 431 43.25 47.18 89.44
C LYS A 431 44.05 45.94 89.13
N SER A 432 44.77 45.34 90.08
CA SER A 432 45.52 44.10 89.81
C SER A 432 44.59 42.93 89.50
N ALA A 433 43.44 42.82 90.19
CA ALA A 433 42.38 41.88 89.83
C ALA A 433 41.73 42.17 88.46
N GLN A 434 41.53 43.45 88.09
CA GLN A 434 41.02 43.83 86.78
C GLN A 434 42.02 43.53 85.65
N ILE A 435 43.31 43.79 85.87
CA ILE A 435 44.39 43.44 84.94
C ILE A 435 44.45 41.92 84.77
N ALA A 436 44.48 41.14 85.86
CA ALA A 436 44.47 39.68 85.79
C ALA A 436 43.22 39.11 85.09
N LYS A 437 42.07 39.80 85.18
CA LYS A 437 40.85 39.44 84.42
C LYS A 437 40.96 39.80 82.94
N LEU A 438 41.55 40.95 82.59
CA LEU A 438 41.81 41.35 81.21
C LEU A 438 42.86 40.43 80.55
N GLU A 439 43.91 40.05 81.28
CA GLU A 439 44.90 39.09 80.79
C GLU A 439 44.27 37.71 80.52
N LYS A 440 43.41 37.21 81.41
CA LYS A 440 42.63 35.99 81.15
C LYS A 440 41.79 36.10 79.88
N ILE A 441 41.05 37.20 79.70
CA ILE A 441 40.23 37.41 78.49
C ILE A 441 41.11 37.50 77.22
N VAL A 442 42.31 38.11 77.30
CA VAL A 442 43.26 38.18 76.18
C VAL A 442 43.87 36.81 75.85
N ASP A 443 44.22 36.00 76.86
CA ASP A 443 44.77 34.67 76.65
C ASP A 443 43.67 33.64 76.28
N GLU A 444 42.41 33.85 76.70
CA GLU A 444 41.21 33.18 76.21
C GLU A 444 40.98 33.48 74.72
N TYR A 445 40.98 34.76 74.30
CA TYR A 445 40.89 35.14 72.88
C TYR A 445 42.06 34.62 72.04
N ARG A 446 43.28 34.48 72.61
CA ARG A 446 44.41 33.84 71.91
C ARG A 446 44.15 32.35 71.71
N ALA A 447 43.67 31.64 72.73
CA ALA A 447 43.30 30.23 72.61
C ALA A 447 42.11 30.03 71.65
N GLU A 448 41.17 30.97 71.56
CA GLU A 448 40.10 30.97 70.55
C GLU A 448 40.63 31.24 69.13
N LEU A 449 41.59 32.15 68.95
CA LEU A 449 42.23 32.38 67.66
C LEU A 449 43.08 31.19 67.20
N GLU A 450 43.80 30.53 68.11
CA GLU A 450 44.55 29.31 67.81
C GLU A 450 43.61 28.14 67.48
N LYS A 451 42.50 27.97 68.22
CA LYS A 451 41.42 27.03 67.85
C LYS A 451 40.79 27.37 66.50
N ALA A 452 40.52 28.64 66.21
CA ALA A 452 39.97 29.06 64.93
C ALA A 452 40.95 28.84 63.76
N HIS A 453 42.25 28.97 63.98
CA HIS A 453 43.28 28.57 63.00
C HIS A 453 43.40 27.03 62.86
N GLU A 454 43.26 26.27 63.94
CA GLU A 454 43.12 24.82 63.87
C GLU A 454 41.85 24.39 63.11
N GLU A 455 40.70 25.04 63.36
CA GLU A 455 39.43 24.75 62.69
C GLU A 455 39.43 25.20 61.22
N LEU A 456 40.10 26.30 60.89
CA LEU A 456 40.32 26.72 59.50
C LEU A 456 41.26 25.76 58.77
N SER A 457 42.39 25.37 59.35
CA SER A 457 43.31 24.40 58.71
C SER A 457 42.70 22.99 58.61
N LYS A 458 41.87 22.58 59.59
CA LYS A 458 41.01 21.39 59.49
C LYS A 458 39.97 21.54 58.37
N ARG A 459 39.33 22.71 58.21
CA ARG A 459 38.42 22.96 57.08
C ARG A 459 39.12 22.99 55.72
N GLU A 460 40.31 23.57 55.60
CA GLU A 460 41.09 23.58 54.37
C GLU A 460 41.56 22.17 53.96
N THR A 461 41.84 21.30 54.94
CA THR A 461 42.14 19.88 54.68
C THR A 461 40.89 19.07 54.37
N THR A 462 39.80 19.20 55.14
CA THR A 462 38.52 18.51 54.84
C THR A 462 37.90 18.96 53.51
N GLN A 463 38.11 20.20 53.05
CA GLN A 463 37.73 20.63 51.70
C GLN A 463 38.50 19.92 50.56
N GLN A 464 39.49 19.09 50.87
CA GLN A 464 40.13 18.17 49.91
C GLN A 464 39.66 16.71 50.06
N GLU A 465 38.92 16.35 51.12
CA GLU A 465 38.60 14.95 51.46
C GLU A 465 37.24 14.44 50.94
N ASP A 466 36.30 15.33 50.57
CA ASP A 466 35.00 14.96 49.98
C ASP A 466 35.08 14.48 48.50
N THR A 467 36.29 14.19 47.99
CA THR A 467 36.47 13.50 46.69
C THR A 467 37.20 12.17 46.88
N GLN A 468 36.56 11.08 46.47
CA GLN A 468 37.05 9.72 46.76
C GLN A 468 38.42 9.40 46.12
N PRO A 469 39.26 8.59 46.78
CA PRO A 469 40.67 8.44 46.42
C PRO A 469 40.88 7.61 45.15
N ARG A 470 40.97 8.29 44.00
CA ARG A 470 41.81 7.84 42.88
C ARG A 470 43.22 8.42 43.06
N GLY A 471 44.20 7.55 43.24
CA GLY A 471 45.54 7.93 43.69
C GLY A 471 46.34 8.78 42.70
N ILE A 472 46.80 9.94 43.14
CA ILE A 472 47.73 10.81 42.40
C ILE A 472 49.09 10.10 42.28
N LYS A 473 49.49 9.70 41.06
CA LYS A 473 50.80 9.10 40.78
C LYS A 473 51.47 9.78 39.58
N ARG A 474 52.15 10.90 39.87
CA ARG A 474 52.84 11.81 38.92
C ARG A 474 51.88 12.54 37.97
N PRO A 475 52.30 13.67 37.36
CA PRO A 475 51.67 14.12 36.12
C PRO A 475 51.86 13.02 35.07
N LEU A 476 50.76 12.62 34.41
CA LEU A 476 50.81 11.72 33.27
C LEU A 476 51.61 12.36 32.12
N SER A 477 52.24 11.52 31.29
CA SER A 477 52.76 11.98 30.00
C SER A 477 51.58 12.48 29.15
N PRO A 478 51.73 13.56 28.35
CA PRO A 478 50.62 14.09 27.53
C PRO A 478 49.88 13.01 26.73
N ALA A 479 50.61 12.05 26.17
CA ALA A 479 50.08 10.92 25.41
C ALA A 479 49.05 10.04 26.16
N GLU A 480 49.11 9.94 27.49
CA GLU A 480 48.11 9.19 28.27
C GLU A 480 46.87 10.04 28.56
N SER A 481 47.02 11.36 28.73
CA SER A 481 45.89 12.29 28.84
C SER A 481 45.11 12.39 27.52
N ASP A 482 45.82 12.37 26.38
CA ASP A 482 45.20 12.39 25.06
C ASP A 482 44.42 11.10 24.80
N ALA A 483 44.98 9.94 25.17
CA ALA A 483 44.27 8.65 25.06
C ALA A 483 43.02 8.56 25.94
N GLU A 484 43.03 9.15 27.15
CA GLU A 484 41.81 9.25 27.97
C GLU A 484 40.78 10.22 27.37
N ASN A 485 41.22 11.37 26.83
CA ASN A 485 40.35 12.31 26.11
C ASN A 485 39.72 11.70 24.84
N GLU A 486 40.49 10.96 24.04
CA GLU A 486 39.96 10.22 22.89
C GLU A 486 38.90 9.21 23.34
N ARG A 487 39.19 8.42 24.38
CA ARG A 487 38.25 7.44 24.94
C ARG A 487 36.96 8.08 25.46
N LEU A 488 37.07 9.24 26.12
CA LEU A 488 35.92 10.04 26.55
C LEU A 488 35.13 10.56 25.34
N SER A 489 35.79 11.05 24.28
CA SER A 489 35.13 11.51 23.05
C SER A 489 34.38 10.38 22.31
N VAL A 490 34.93 9.16 22.32
CA VAL A 490 34.28 7.97 21.76
C VAL A 490 33.09 7.56 22.63
N LEU A 491 33.18 7.68 23.95
CA LEU A 491 32.08 7.40 24.88
C LEU A 491 30.95 8.43 24.78
N THR A 492 31.24 9.73 24.65
CA THR A 492 30.20 10.76 24.47
C THR A 492 29.52 10.65 23.10
N ARG A 493 30.27 10.37 22.02
CA ARG A 493 29.70 10.05 20.70
C ARG A 493 28.79 8.82 20.75
N LYS A 494 29.20 7.75 21.45
CA LYS A 494 28.36 6.56 21.66
C LYS A 494 27.13 6.85 22.51
N ASN A 495 27.25 7.65 23.57
CA ASN A 495 26.12 8.02 24.42
C ASN A 495 25.09 8.85 23.63
N ARG A 496 25.53 9.87 22.88
CA ARG A 496 24.67 10.65 21.96
C ARG A 496 24.00 9.75 20.92
N SER A 497 24.72 8.80 20.31
CA SER A 497 24.16 7.85 19.36
C SER A 497 23.13 6.90 20.00
N LEU A 498 23.34 6.49 21.26
CA LEU A 498 22.40 5.68 22.01
C LEU A 498 21.14 6.48 22.39
N GLN A 499 21.28 7.73 22.83
CA GLN A 499 20.16 8.66 23.07
C GLN A 499 19.35 8.93 21.79
N GLU A 500 20.02 9.10 20.65
CA GLU A 500 19.37 9.24 19.34
C GLU A 500 18.65 7.94 18.92
N SER A 501 19.22 6.77 19.19
CA SER A 501 18.55 5.49 18.93
C SER A 501 17.34 5.26 19.85
N LEU A 502 17.46 5.62 21.12
CA LEU A 502 16.41 5.47 22.14
C LEU A 502 15.21 6.36 21.81
N SER A 503 15.44 7.65 21.57
CA SER A 503 14.38 8.58 21.15
C SER A 503 13.72 8.19 19.82
N LYS A 504 14.46 7.61 18.85
CA LYS A 504 13.87 7.03 17.63
C LYS A 504 13.00 5.80 17.94
N THR A 505 13.43 4.91 18.84
CA THR A 505 12.61 3.74 19.24
C THR A 505 11.38 4.13 20.06
N GLU A 506 11.46 5.17 20.89
CA GLU A 506 10.31 5.72 21.63
C GLU A 506 9.29 6.36 20.68
N GLN A 507 9.74 7.13 19.69
CA GLN A 507 8.88 7.67 18.62
C GLN A 507 8.21 6.53 17.82
N ALA A 508 8.97 5.49 17.45
CA ALA A 508 8.41 4.32 16.76
C ALA A 508 7.37 3.56 17.63
N MET A 509 7.61 3.40 18.94
CA MET A 509 6.62 2.83 19.85
C MET A 509 5.37 3.70 19.99
N ALA A 510 5.51 5.03 20.02
CA ALA A 510 4.38 5.95 20.12
C ALA A 510 3.49 5.91 18.87
N LEU A 511 4.10 5.86 17.67
CA LEU A 511 3.39 5.68 16.40
C LEU A 511 2.69 4.31 16.34
N LEU A 512 3.41 3.22 16.62
CA LEU A 512 2.86 1.86 16.56
C LEU A 512 1.72 1.63 17.57
N ARG A 513 1.75 2.30 18.73
CA ARG A 513 0.62 2.31 19.68
C ARG A 513 -0.60 3.02 19.10
N ARG A 514 -0.43 4.20 18.47
CA ARG A 514 -1.54 4.91 17.81
C ARG A 514 -2.11 4.13 16.63
N GLU A 515 -1.27 3.47 15.83
CA GLU A 515 -1.71 2.56 14.77
C GLU A 515 -2.48 1.35 15.33
N PHE A 516 -2.03 0.78 16.45
CA PHE A 516 -2.73 -0.32 17.12
C PHE A 516 -4.10 0.10 17.66
N ASP A 517 -4.20 1.25 18.33
CA ASP A 517 -5.48 1.73 18.86
C ASP A 517 -6.45 2.25 17.78
N ALA A 518 -5.93 2.81 16.68
CA ALA A 518 -6.73 3.16 15.49
C ALA A 518 -7.24 1.91 14.74
N THR A 519 -6.40 0.91 14.47
CA THR A 519 -6.87 -0.35 13.85
C THR A 519 -7.85 -1.10 14.75
N LYS A 520 -7.70 -0.99 16.07
CA LYS A 520 -8.63 -1.49 17.09
C LYS A 520 -9.94 -0.69 17.15
N SER A 521 -9.94 0.62 16.88
CA SER A 521 -11.17 1.43 16.73
C SER A 521 -11.92 1.07 15.44
N GLN A 522 -11.20 0.92 14.32
CA GLN A 522 -11.73 0.44 13.04
C GLN A 522 -12.30 -0.99 13.15
N LEU A 523 -11.61 -1.90 13.84
CA LEU A 523 -12.09 -3.28 14.02
C LEU A 523 -13.34 -3.33 14.93
N LYS A 524 -13.48 -2.42 15.90
CA LYS A 524 -14.74 -2.21 16.64
C LYS A 524 -15.85 -1.67 15.73
N SER A 525 -15.58 -0.65 14.90
CA SER A 525 -16.58 -0.03 14.04
C SER A 525 -17.05 -0.97 12.92
N LEU A 526 -16.16 -1.78 12.34
CA LEU A 526 -16.50 -2.84 11.39
C LEU A 526 -17.35 -3.94 12.04
N LYS A 527 -17.05 -4.35 13.28
CA LYS A 527 -17.91 -5.27 14.05
C LYS A 527 -19.27 -4.66 14.43
N ALA A 528 -19.38 -3.34 14.50
CA ALA A 528 -20.66 -2.65 14.67
C ALA A 528 -21.43 -2.56 13.34
N LYS A 529 -20.77 -2.21 12.22
CA LYS A 529 -21.34 -2.26 10.86
C LYS A 529 -21.85 -3.68 10.56
N SER A 530 -21.09 -4.74 10.87
CA SER A 530 -21.52 -6.15 10.70
C SER A 530 -22.58 -6.64 11.70
N ARG A 531 -22.99 -5.81 12.67
CA ARG A 531 -24.12 -6.08 13.58
C ARG A 531 -25.42 -5.45 13.08
N THR A 532 -25.38 -4.66 12.00
CA THR A 532 -26.60 -4.29 11.27
C THR A 532 -27.22 -5.56 10.69
N ARG A 533 -28.49 -5.79 11.02
CA ARG A 533 -29.16 -7.07 10.74
C ARG A 533 -29.78 -7.01 9.34
N ILE A 534 -29.02 -7.46 8.34
CA ILE A 534 -29.50 -7.60 6.96
C ILE A 534 -30.78 -8.45 6.98
N LEU A 535 -31.88 -7.89 6.45
CA LEU A 535 -33.18 -8.53 6.47
C LEU A 535 -33.35 -9.46 5.26
N GLU A 536 -32.65 -10.59 5.28
CA GLU A 536 -32.81 -11.61 4.25
C GLU A 536 -34.07 -12.46 4.44
N LEU A 537 -34.56 -13.04 3.34
CA LEU A 537 -35.53 -14.13 3.41
C LEU A 537 -34.87 -15.33 4.11
N ARG A 538 -35.52 -15.85 5.16
CA ARG A 538 -35.05 -17.00 5.95
C ARG A 538 -34.68 -18.23 5.10
N ASP A 539 -35.35 -18.40 3.97
CA ASP A 539 -35.08 -19.43 2.96
C ASP A 539 -34.76 -18.76 1.60
N ASN A 540 -33.71 -17.93 1.58
CA ASN A 540 -33.20 -17.28 0.37
C ASN A 540 -32.58 -18.32 -0.59
N PRO A 541 -33.14 -18.54 -1.80
CA PRO A 541 -32.64 -19.55 -2.73
C PRO A 541 -31.23 -19.24 -3.25
N THR A 542 -30.85 -17.96 -3.32
CA THR A 542 -29.49 -17.55 -3.70
C THR A 542 -28.49 -18.01 -2.64
N ALA A 543 -28.77 -17.74 -1.36
CA ALA A 543 -27.95 -18.16 -0.23
C ALA A 543 -27.93 -19.70 -0.08
N GLN A 544 -29.03 -20.40 -0.35
CA GLN A 544 -29.01 -21.87 -0.43
C GLN A 544 -28.09 -22.37 -1.55
N SER A 545 -28.13 -21.74 -2.74
CA SER A 545 -27.22 -22.08 -3.85
C SER A 545 -25.75 -21.78 -3.51
N GLU A 546 -25.49 -20.72 -2.76
CA GLU A 546 -24.15 -20.32 -2.32
C GLU A 546 -23.61 -21.28 -1.25
N ASN A 547 -24.40 -21.59 -0.22
CA ASN A 547 -24.04 -22.58 0.79
C ASN A 547 -23.77 -23.96 0.18
N LEU A 548 -24.55 -24.38 -0.82
CA LEU A 548 -24.26 -25.60 -1.59
C LEU A 548 -22.91 -25.49 -2.32
N LYS A 549 -22.69 -24.45 -3.15
CA LYS A 549 -21.41 -24.23 -3.85
C LYS A 549 -20.21 -24.18 -2.90
N LEU A 550 -20.34 -23.47 -1.78
CA LEU A 550 -19.30 -23.38 -0.74
C LEU A 550 -19.05 -24.75 -0.12
N SER A 551 -20.09 -25.52 0.22
CA SER A 551 -19.93 -26.87 0.75
C SER A 551 -19.17 -27.78 -0.23
N THR A 552 -19.55 -27.81 -1.51
CA THR A 552 -18.88 -28.56 -2.58
C THR A 552 -17.43 -28.09 -2.79
N ILE A 553 -17.17 -26.77 -2.74
CA ILE A 553 -15.81 -26.24 -2.82
C ILE A 553 -14.97 -26.63 -1.59
N THR A 554 -15.56 -26.70 -0.40
CA THR A 554 -14.83 -27.14 0.81
C THR A 554 -14.56 -28.64 0.82
N THR A 555 -15.50 -29.50 0.40
CA THR A 555 -15.28 -30.94 0.28
C THR A 555 -14.27 -31.25 -0.82
N LEU A 556 -14.37 -30.64 -2.01
CA LEU A 556 -13.38 -30.81 -3.07
C LEU A 556 -11.98 -30.28 -2.69
N LYS A 557 -11.89 -29.21 -1.88
CA LYS A 557 -10.58 -28.73 -1.34
C LYS A 557 -10.02 -29.66 -0.26
N ALA A 558 -10.87 -30.27 0.57
CA ALA A 558 -10.44 -31.30 1.51
C ALA A 558 -9.97 -32.56 0.77
N GLU A 559 -10.75 -33.04 -0.19
CA GLU A 559 -10.40 -34.15 -1.08
C GLU A 559 -9.07 -33.92 -1.80
N ASN A 560 -8.88 -32.76 -2.45
CA ASN A 560 -7.60 -32.43 -3.10
C ASN A 560 -6.44 -32.41 -2.09
N LYS A 561 -6.65 -31.90 -0.88
CA LYS A 561 -5.63 -31.89 0.19
C LYS A 561 -5.29 -33.31 0.66
N ASP A 562 -6.28 -34.17 0.82
CA ASP A 562 -6.12 -35.55 1.30
C ASP A 562 -5.47 -36.43 0.24
N LEU A 563 -5.90 -36.31 -1.03
CA LEU A 563 -5.26 -36.96 -2.18
C LEU A 563 -3.82 -36.47 -2.38
N LEU A 564 -3.54 -35.18 -2.19
CA LEU A 564 -2.16 -34.66 -2.18
C LEU A 564 -1.35 -35.18 -0.99
N ALA A 565 -1.96 -35.43 0.18
CA ALA A 565 -1.27 -36.03 1.32
C ALA A 565 -0.95 -37.52 1.09
N GLN A 566 -1.83 -38.25 0.40
CA GLN A 566 -1.60 -39.62 -0.07
C GLN A 566 -0.45 -39.67 -1.10
N LEU A 567 -0.52 -38.85 -2.15
CA LEU A 567 0.52 -38.73 -3.19
C LEU A 567 1.90 -38.30 -2.65
N ARG A 568 1.94 -37.64 -1.48
CA ARG A 568 3.19 -37.20 -0.81
C ARG A 568 3.83 -38.25 0.10
N GLY A 569 3.32 -39.49 0.11
CA GLY A 569 4.07 -40.65 0.60
C GLY A 569 3.58 -41.28 1.92
N ASN A 570 2.41 -40.90 2.44
CA ASN A 570 1.81 -41.56 3.62
C ASN A 570 1.15 -42.91 3.25
N HIS A 571 1.93 -43.82 2.66
CA HIS A 571 1.49 -45.12 2.16
C HIS A 571 2.43 -46.24 2.61
N GLN A 572 2.09 -46.85 3.75
CA GLN A 572 2.45 -48.23 4.06
C GLN A 572 1.15 -49.05 4.13
N ASP A 573 0.93 -49.86 3.10
CA ASP A 573 -0.03 -50.97 3.01
C ASP A 573 -1.46 -50.78 3.55
N VAL A 574 -2.11 -49.66 3.23
CA VAL A 574 -3.58 -49.54 3.40
C VAL A 574 -4.26 -49.01 2.12
N LYS A 575 -5.01 -49.89 1.44
CA LYS A 575 -5.85 -49.56 0.27
C LYS A 575 -7.19 -48.92 0.68
N VAL A 576 -7.13 -47.87 1.50
CA VAL A 576 -8.32 -47.15 2.01
C VAL A 576 -8.63 -45.92 1.16
N VAL A 577 -9.86 -45.89 0.67
CA VAL A 577 -10.48 -44.73 0.02
C VAL A 577 -10.66 -43.64 1.09
N PRO A 578 -10.11 -42.42 0.92
CA PRO A 578 -10.20 -41.38 1.95
C PRO A 578 -11.66 -40.94 2.18
N VAL A 579 -11.99 -40.57 3.42
CA VAL A 579 -13.40 -40.28 3.80
C VAL A 579 -13.98 -39.12 2.98
N SER A 580 -13.15 -38.14 2.62
CA SER A 580 -13.51 -37.00 1.76
C SER A 580 -13.99 -37.42 0.35
N THR A 581 -13.41 -38.46 -0.28
CA THR A 581 -13.92 -38.99 -1.57
C THR A 581 -15.21 -39.80 -1.41
N LEU A 582 -15.46 -40.38 -0.23
CA LEU A 582 -16.77 -40.98 0.09
C LEU A 582 -17.84 -39.91 0.39
N GLU A 583 -17.44 -38.72 0.83
CA GLU A 583 -18.35 -37.59 1.07
C GLU A 583 -18.70 -36.85 -0.23
N SER A 584 -17.75 -36.64 -1.14
CA SER A 584 -18.04 -36.09 -2.47
C SER A 584 -18.93 -37.03 -3.30
N MET A 585 -18.65 -38.34 -3.30
CA MET A 585 -19.52 -39.36 -3.92
C MET A 585 -20.95 -39.37 -3.33
N LYS A 586 -21.11 -39.19 -2.01
CA LYS A 586 -22.44 -39.06 -1.39
C LYS A 586 -23.16 -37.78 -1.81
N LEU A 587 -22.44 -36.68 -1.98
CA LEU A 587 -22.99 -35.40 -2.43
C LEU A 587 -23.47 -35.51 -3.89
N GLU A 588 -22.67 -36.13 -4.76
CA GLU A 588 -23.05 -36.43 -6.16
C GLU A 588 -24.28 -37.34 -6.25
N ILE A 589 -24.39 -38.37 -5.41
CA ILE A 589 -25.59 -39.21 -5.31
C ILE A 589 -26.81 -38.38 -4.91
N GLN A 590 -26.71 -37.51 -3.90
CA GLN A 590 -27.82 -36.64 -3.49
C GLN A 590 -28.24 -35.65 -4.58
N ASP A 591 -27.31 -35.09 -5.35
CA ASP A 591 -27.65 -34.22 -6.48
C ASP A 591 -28.28 -35.00 -7.64
N MET A 592 -27.86 -36.25 -7.88
CA MET A 592 -28.53 -37.13 -8.83
C MET A 592 -29.94 -37.52 -8.38
N GLU A 593 -30.16 -37.79 -7.09
CA GLU A 593 -31.50 -38.01 -6.51
C GLU A 593 -32.41 -36.78 -6.68
N ARG A 594 -31.90 -35.57 -6.43
CA ARG A 594 -32.61 -34.29 -6.68
C ARG A 594 -33.01 -34.15 -8.15
N VAL A 595 -32.08 -34.43 -9.07
CA VAL A 595 -32.32 -34.37 -10.53
C VAL A 595 -33.35 -35.42 -10.98
N VAL A 596 -33.38 -36.61 -10.37
CA VAL A 596 -34.43 -37.62 -10.61
C VAL A 596 -35.78 -37.12 -10.09
N ALA A 597 -35.84 -36.61 -8.86
CA ALA A 597 -37.08 -36.10 -8.27
C ALA A 597 -37.71 -34.95 -9.08
N ASP A 598 -36.91 -34.01 -9.62
CA ASP A 598 -37.42 -32.94 -10.49
C ASP A 598 -37.83 -33.44 -11.88
N LYS A 599 -37.16 -34.47 -12.44
CA LYS A 599 -37.61 -35.14 -13.67
C LYS A 599 -38.95 -35.86 -13.45
N GLU A 600 -39.13 -36.55 -12.33
CA GLU A 600 -40.42 -37.16 -11.97
C GLU A 600 -41.51 -36.12 -11.76
N LYS A 601 -41.22 -35.03 -11.06
CA LYS A 601 -42.15 -33.91 -10.82
C LYS A 601 -42.57 -33.25 -12.15
N ARG A 602 -41.65 -33.11 -13.11
CA ARG A 602 -41.95 -32.68 -14.49
C ARG A 602 -42.83 -33.69 -15.23
N MET A 603 -42.52 -34.99 -15.15
CA MET A 603 -43.33 -36.06 -15.75
C MET A 603 -44.74 -36.12 -15.14
N ARG A 604 -44.88 -35.93 -13.82
CA ARG A 604 -46.17 -35.91 -13.11
C ARG A 604 -47.03 -34.74 -13.59
N ARG A 605 -46.47 -33.53 -13.61
CA ARG A 605 -47.09 -32.33 -14.20
C ARG A 605 -47.49 -32.52 -15.67
N LEU A 606 -46.66 -33.17 -16.47
CA LEU A 606 -46.99 -33.44 -17.88
C LEU A 606 -48.18 -34.41 -18.00
N LYS A 607 -48.25 -35.45 -17.15
CA LYS A 607 -49.40 -36.37 -17.06
C LYS A 607 -50.66 -35.67 -16.55
N GLU A 608 -50.55 -34.77 -15.57
CA GLU A 608 -51.65 -33.93 -15.07
C GLU A 608 -52.20 -33.02 -16.20
N ILE A 609 -51.33 -32.27 -16.89
CA ILE A 609 -51.70 -31.38 -18.00
C ILE A 609 -52.30 -32.17 -19.18
N TRP A 610 -51.71 -33.32 -19.55
CA TRP A 610 -52.26 -34.17 -20.60
C TRP A 610 -53.64 -34.72 -20.22
N THR A 611 -53.82 -35.13 -18.97
CA THR A 611 -55.12 -35.60 -18.45
C THR A 611 -56.14 -34.46 -18.53
N ALA A 612 -55.80 -33.26 -18.04
CA ALA A 612 -56.65 -32.07 -18.10
C ALA A 612 -57.09 -31.73 -19.54
N LYS A 613 -56.13 -31.63 -20.48
CA LYS A 613 -56.44 -31.41 -21.90
C LYS A 613 -57.24 -32.55 -22.55
N SER A 614 -57.06 -33.79 -22.11
CA SER A 614 -57.88 -34.92 -22.57
C SER A 614 -59.31 -34.89 -22.01
N SER A 615 -59.55 -34.26 -20.86
CA SER A 615 -60.90 -33.95 -20.38
C SER A 615 -61.50 -32.75 -21.12
N GLU A 616 -60.75 -31.65 -21.29
CA GLU A 616 -61.20 -30.48 -22.09
C GLU A 616 -61.63 -30.90 -23.51
N PHE A 617 -60.83 -31.73 -24.18
CA PHE A 617 -61.17 -32.26 -25.51
C PHE A 617 -62.42 -33.15 -25.50
N ARG A 618 -62.55 -34.04 -24.51
CA ARG A 618 -63.74 -34.91 -24.38
C ARG A 618 -65.00 -34.12 -24.04
N GLU A 619 -64.89 -33.09 -23.22
CA GLU A 619 -65.99 -32.19 -22.87
C GLU A 619 -66.41 -31.33 -24.06
N ALA A 620 -65.44 -30.81 -24.84
CA ALA A 620 -65.73 -30.10 -26.09
C ALA A 620 -66.42 -31.01 -27.12
N VAL A 621 -65.94 -32.24 -27.34
CA VAL A 621 -66.59 -33.21 -28.24
C VAL A 621 -67.99 -33.59 -27.75
N ALA A 622 -68.16 -33.79 -26.44
CA ALA A 622 -69.46 -34.07 -25.84
C ALA A 622 -70.43 -32.89 -26.03
N SER A 623 -69.98 -31.66 -25.80
CA SER A 623 -70.79 -30.43 -25.93
C SER A 623 -71.15 -30.08 -27.38
N LEU A 624 -70.22 -30.25 -28.33
CA LEU A 624 -70.44 -29.89 -29.74
C LEU A 624 -71.13 -30.99 -30.55
N LEU A 625 -70.79 -32.27 -30.34
CA LEU A 625 -71.29 -33.39 -31.16
C LEU A 625 -72.31 -34.28 -30.42
N GLY A 626 -72.54 -34.04 -29.12
CA GLY A 626 -73.45 -34.86 -28.31
C GLY A 626 -72.89 -36.21 -27.87
N TYR A 627 -71.58 -36.46 -28.05
CA TYR A 627 -70.95 -37.76 -27.83
C TYR A 627 -69.86 -37.74 -26.75
N LYS A 628 -70.07 -38.52 -25.69
CA LYS A 628 -69.02 -38.83 -24.72
C LYS A 628 -68.10 -39.92 -25.29
N LEU A 629 -66.81 -39.60 -25.40
CA LEU A 629 -65.75 -40.54 -25.76
C LEU A 629 -65.05 -41.05 -24.48
N ASP A 630 -64.99 -42.37 -24.28
CA ASP A 630 -64.17 -43.01 -23.26
C ASP A 630 -63.14 -43.93 -23.92
N PHE A 631 -61.86 -43.60 -23.78
CA PHE A 631 -60.76 -44.38 -24.34
C PHE A 631 -60.47 -45.60 -23.44
N LEU A 632 -60.49 -46.80 -24.03
CA LEU A 632 -60.25 -48.06 -23.32
C LEU A 632 -58.75 -48.43 -23.34
N PRO A 633 -58.23 -49.17 -22.34
CA PRO A 633 -56.81 -49.58 -22.30
C PRO A 633 -56.33 -50.45 -23.47
N ASN A 634 -57.24 -50.96 -24.29
CA ASN A 634 -56.97 -51.77 -25.49
C ASN A 634 -57.05 -50.96 -26.80
N GLY A 635 -56.85 -49.64 -26.73
CA GLY A 635 -56.86 -48.73 -27.89
C GLY A 635 -58.24 -48.42 -28.49
N ARG A 636 -59.30 -49.12 -28.06
CA ARG A 636 -60.66 -48.92 -28.57
C ARG A 636 -61.32 -47.68 -27.95
N VAL A 637 -62.18 -47.02 -28.71
CA VAL A 637 -62.95 -45.86 -28.26
C VAL A 637 -64.40 -46.27 -28.00
N ARG A 638 -64.86 -46.17 -26.76
CA ARG A 638 -66.28 -46.29 -26.40
C ARG A 638 -66.96 -44.94 -26.63
N VAL A 639 -67.98 -44.92 -27.48
CA VAL A 639 -68.74 -43.73 -27.86
C VAL A 639 -70.16 -43.88 -27.30
N THR A 640 -70.61 -42.88 -26.55
CA THR A 640 -71.91 -42.91 -25.86
C THR A 640 -72.64 -41.60 -26.10
N SER A 641 -73.89 -41.63 -26.56
CA SER A 641 -74.68 -40.41 -26.80
C SER A 641 -75.15 -39.78 -25.49
N MET A 642 -75.00 -38.47 -25.35
CA MET A 642 -75.49 -37.70 -24.19
C MET A 642 -77.03 -37.64 -24.13
N PHE A 643 -77.70 -37.70 -25.28
CA PHE A 643 -79.16 -37.64 -25.34
C PHE A 643 -79.78 -38.94 -24.81
N HIS A 644 -79.21 -40.09 -25.16
CA HIS A 644 -79.57 -41.39 -24.58
C HIS A 644 -79.17 -41.52 -23.07
N LEU A 645 -78.26 -40.68 -22.57
CA LEU A 645 -77.93 -40.60 -21.14
C LEU A 645 -78.81 -39.61 -20.35
N SER A 646 -79.64 -38.82 -21.02
CA SER A 646 -80.46 -37.79 -20.37
C SER A 646 -81.61 -38.43 -19.57
N PRO A 647 -81.97 -37.91 -18.37
CA PRO A 647 -83.05 -38.48 -17.55
C PRO A 647 -84.41 -38.61 -18.26
N ALA A 648 -84.66 -37.79 -19.28
CA ALA A 648 -85.86 -37.86 -20.11
C ALA A 648 -85.95 -39.11 -21.02
N TYR A 649 -84.83 -39.79 -21.28
CA TYR A 649 -84.77 -41.06 -22.02
C TYR A 649 -85.04 -42.29 -21.12
N ARG A 650 -85.27 -42.08 -19.80
CA ARG A 650 -85.50 -43.15 -18.83
C ARG A 650 -86.93 -43.68 -18.94
N HIS A 651 -87.12 -44.77 -19.68
CA HIS A 651 -88.30 -45.63 -19.56
C HIS A 651 -88.30 -46.37 -18.22
N GLY A 652 -88.66 -45.68 -17.13
CA GLY A 652 -88.73 -46.23 -15.77
C GLY A 652 -89.41 -45.28 -14.78
N ASP A 653 -90.01 -45.85 -13.74
CA ASP A 653 -90.84 -45.17 -12.73
C ASP A 653 -90.13 -43.94 -12.08
N PRO A 654 -90.76 -42.75 -12.05
CA PRO A 654 -90.21 -41.56 -11.38
C PRO A 654 -89.93 -41.70 -9.88
N SER A 655 -90.50 -42.70 -9.20
CA SER A 655 -90.46 -42.87 -7.74
C SER A 655 -89.31 -43.75 -7.22
N ALA A 656 -88.48 -44.32 -8.10
CA ALA A 656 -87.41 -45.24 -7.69
C ALA A 656 -86.23 -44.52 -7.00
N ALA A 657 -85.98 -44.88 -5.73
CA ALA A 657 -84.85 -44.36 -4.95
C ALA A 657 -83.48 -44.83 -5.48
N SER A 658 -82.43 -44.05 -5.20
CA SER A 658 -81.09 -44.21 -5.78
C SER A 658 -80.22 -45.31 -5.14
N ASP A 659 -80.77 -46.50 -4.92
CA ASP A 659 -80.00 -47.65 -4.40
C ASP A 659 -79.27 -48.41 -5.51
N SER A 660 -77.94 -48.45 -5.39
CA SER A 660 -77.00 -48.79 -6.45
C SER A 660 -76.79 -50.30 -6.66
N ARG A 661 -77.88 -51.07 -6.76
CA ARG A 661 -77.83 -52.50 -7.16
C ARG A 661 -79.08 -53.12 -7.80
N GLY A 662 -80.13 -52.33 -8.08
CA GLY A 662 -81.29 -52.80 -8.87
C GLY A 662 -81.09 -52.68 -10.39
N PRO A 663 -81.86 -53.42 -11.23
CA PRO A 663 -81.89 -53.20 -12.67
C PRO A 663 -82.51 -51.82 -12.96
N GLY A 664 -81.72 -50.88 -13.47
CA GLY A 664 -82.07 -49.45 -13.54
C GLY A 664 -81.28 -48.55 -12.57
N SER A 665 -80.40 -49.13 -11.73
CA SER A 665 -79.27 -48.41 -11.13
C SER A 665 -78.45 -47.70 -12.23
N MET A 666 -77.72 -46.64 -11.86
CA MET A 666 -76.72 -46.04 -12.75
C MET A 666 -75.54 -47.00 -12.97
N GLY A 667 -75.73 -47.97 -13.85
CA GLY A 667 -74.63 -48.68 -14.47
C GLY A 667 -73.75 -47.69 -15.23
N ASN A 668 -72.47 -48.00 -15.30
CA ASN A 668 -71.59 -47.45 -16.33
C ASN A 668 -72.29 -47.59 -17.71
N GLY A 669 -72.03 -46.68 -18.65
CA GLY A 669 -72.62 -46.71 -20.00
C GLY A 669 -72.09 -47.86 -20.87
N GLU A 670 -72.35 -49.11 -20.47
CA GLU A 670 -71.72 -50.32 -21.00
C GLU A 670 -72.68 -51.22 -21.78
N GLU A 671 -73.99 -50.99 -21.69
CA GLU A 671 -75.03 -51.70 -22.45
C GLU A 671 -75.59 -50.87 -23.63
N ASN A 672 -75.44 -49.54 -23.56
CA ASN A 672 -75.96 -48.57 -24.54
C ASN A 672 -74.83 -47.70 -25.13
N SER A 673 -73.74 -48.33 -25.60
CA SER A 673 -72.59 -47.64 -26.19
C SER A 673 -72.09 -48.33 -27.46
N ILE A 674 -71.34 -47.60 -28.28
CA ILE A 674 -70.73 -48.11 -29.52
C ILE A 674 -69.23 -48.13 -29.34
N ILE A 675 -68.60 -49.30 -29.45
CA ILE A 675 -67.15 -49.47 -29.32
C ILE A 675 -66.55 -49.52 -30.73
N PHE A 676 -65.73 -48.52 -31.05
CA PHE A 676 -64.96 -48.44 -32.27
C PHE A 676 -63.54 -48.96 -32.05
N ASP A 677 -63.10 -49.84 -32.94
CA ASP A 677 -61.74 -50.35 -33.05
C ASP A 677 -61.02 -49.63 -34.19
N GLY A 678 -60.14 -48.68 -33.84
CA GLY A 678 -59.44 -47.85 -34.81
C GLY A 678 -58.33 -48.56 -35.59
N GLU A 679 -57.82 -49.68 -35.08
CA GLU A 679 -56.77 -50.47 -35.74
C GLU A 679 -57.36 -51.41 -36.80
N ASN A 680 -58.50 -52.01 -36.49
CA ASN A 680 -59.19 -52.97 -37.37
C ASN A 680 -60.32 -52.33 -38.19
N GLY A 681 -60.65 -51.05 -37.95
CA GLY A 681 -61.76 -50.35 -38.58
C GLY A 681 -63.15 -50.91 -38.25
N THR A 682 -63.30 -51.67 -37.15
CA THR A 682 -64.56 -52.36 -36.82
C THR A 682 -65.39 -51.62 -35.77
N MET A 683 -66.71 -51.64 -35.94
CA MET A 683 -67.68 -51.09 -34.99
C MET A 683 -68.42 -52.23 -34.29
N LYS A 684 -68.56 -52.17 -32.97
CA LYS A 684 -69.34 -53.14 -32.18
C LYS A 684 -70.27 -52.44 -31.20
N ILE A 685 -71.56 -52.73 -31.29
CA ILE A 685 -72.57 -52.25 -30.34
C ILE A 685 -72.40 -53.04 -29.02
N SER A 686 -72.37 -52.35 -27.89
CA SER A 686 -72.39 -53.00 -26.58
C SER A 686 -73.81 -53.54 -26.26
N GLY A 687 -73.93 -54.45 -25.29
CA GLY A 687 -75.17 -55.22 -25.07
C GLY A 687 -75.49 -56.30 -26.13
N GLY A 688 -74.85 -56.25 -27.32
CA GLY A 688 -75.00 -57.27 -28.37
C GLY A 688 -76.19 -57.06 -29.32
N PRO A 689 -76.37 -57.92 -30.34
CA PRO A 689 -77.28 -57.68 -31.47
C PRO A 689 -78.77 -57.70 -31.12
N ASN A 690 -79.13 -58.21 -29.94
CA ASN A 690 -80.49 -58.26 -29.41
C ASN A 690 -80.71 -57.25 -28.26
N SER A 691 -79.76 -56.34 -28.00
CA SER A 691 -79.97 -55.21 -27.08
C SER A 691 -81.06 -54.28 -27.63
N LEU A 692 -81.87 -53.68 -26.75
CA LEU A 692 -82.89 -52.70 -27.15
C LEU A 692 -82.27 -51.53 -27.93
N PHE A 693 -81.14 -51.02 -27.45
CA PHE A 693 -80.32 -50.00 -28.12
C PHE A 693 -79.87 -50.45 -29.52
N ALA A 694 -79.40 -51.70 -29.65
CA ALA A 694 -78.98 -52.27 -30.93
C ALA A 694 -80.14 -52.47 -31.92
N MET A 695 -81.34 -52.77 -31.43
CA MET A 695 -82.55 -52.90 -32.24
C MET A 695 -83.08 -51.54 -32.71
N GLU A 696 -83.05 -50.53 -31.84
CA GLU A 696 -83.48 -49.15 -32.15
C GLU A 696 -82.64 -48.56 -33.30
N ILE A 697 -81.32 -48.55 -33.15
CA ILE A 697 -80.39 -47.97 -34.15
C ILE A 697 -80.18 -48.86 -35.38
N LYS A 698 -80.73 -50.07 -35.42
CA LYS A 698 -80.51 -51.07 -36.49
C LYS A 698 -80.80 -50.54 -37.89
N HIS A 699 -81.85 -49.72 -38.00
CA HIS A 699 -82.27 -49.13 -39.28
C HIS A 699 -81.27 -48.06 -39.77
N LEU A 700 -80.72 -47.25 -38.87
CA LEU A 700 -79.67 -46.28 -39.15
C LEU A 700 -78.34 -46.97 -39.51
N ILE A 701 -77.98 -48.06 -38.82
CA ILE A 701 -76.78 -48.85 -39.13
C ILE A 701 -76.85 -49.43 -40.55
N LYS A 702 -77.99 -50.03 -40.94
CA LYS A 702 -78.15 -50.55 -42.30
C LYS A 702 -77.95 -49.45 -43.36
N PHE A 703 -78.68 -48.34 -43.24
CA PHE A 703 -78.64 -47.29 -44.24
C PHE A 703 -77.29 -46.55 -44.29
N TRP A 704 -76.74 -46.16 -43.14
CA TRP A 704 -75.52 -45.34 -43.11
C TRP A 704 -74.22 -46.14 -43.08
N VAL A 705 -74.17 -47.30 -42.43
CA VAL A 705 -72.94 -48.09 -42.24
C VAL A 705 -72.82 -49.25 -43.21
N GLU A 706 -73.91 -50.00 -43.48
CA GLU A 706 -73.87 -51.12 -44.43
C GLU A 706 -73.97 -50.63 -45.90
N GLU A 707 -74.93 -49.77 -46.21
CA GLU A 707 -75.18 -49.28 -47.57
C GLU A 707 -74.27 -48.09 -47.96
N ARG A 708 -74.12 -47.08 -47.09
CA ARG A 708 -73.34 -45.85 -47.38
C ARG A 708 -71.89 -45.85 -46.87
N LYS A 709 -71.56 -46.67 -45.87
CA LYS A 709 -70.24 -46.76 -45.20
C LYS A 709 -69.74 -45.43 -44.59
N ASP A 710 -70.65 -44.57 -44.14
CA ASP A 710 -70.34 -43.25 -43.58
C ASP A 710 -70.68 -43.20 -42.08
N ILE A 711 -69.63 -43.28 -41.24
CA ILE A 711 -69.74 -43.26 -39.78
C ILE A 711 -70.09 -41.85 -39.25
N PRO A 712 -69.48 -40.75 -39.72
CA PRO A 712 -69.95 -39.40 -39.39
C PRO A 712 -71.44 -39.16 -39.65
N CYS A 713 -71.96 -39.55 -40.82
CA CYS A 713 -73.38 -39.39 -41.14
C CYS A 713 -74.27 -40.31 -40.29
N PHE A 714 -73.84 -41.54 -40.00
CA PHE A 714 -74.52 -42.44 -39.06
C PHE A 714 -74.65 -41.79 -37.67
N LEU A 715 -73.55 -41.27 -37.12
CA LEU A 715 -73.53 -40.64 -35.79
C LEU A 715 -74.35 -39.33 -35.77
N ALA A 716 -74.34 -38.54 -36.84
CA ALA A 716 -75.18 -37.35 -36.95
C ALA A 716 -76.68 -37.70 -36.96
N ALA A 717 -77.09 -38.69 -37.77
CA ALA A 717 -78.48 -39.14 -37.83
C ALA A 717 -78.95 -39.75 -36.50
N MET A 718 -78.09 -40.53 -35.82
CA MET A 718 -78.38 -41.10 -34.51
C MET A 718 -78.47 -40.02 -33.40
N THR A 719 -77.70 -38.92 -33.51
CA THR A 719 -77.84 -37.77 -32.62
C THR A 719 -79.20 -37.08 -32.79
N LEU A 720 -79.68 -36.92 -34.03
CA LEU A 720 -81.00 -36.33 -34.29
C LEU A 720 -82.14 -37.22 -33.78
N ASP A 721 -82.13 -38.51 -34.10
CA ASP A 721 -83.15 -39.47 -33.65
C ASP A 721 -83.24 -39.53 -32.10
N PHE A 722 -82.11 -39.53 -31.40
CA PHE A 722 -82.10 -39.46 -29.93
C PHE A 722 -82.45 -38.08 -29.36
N TYR A 723 -82.17 -36.99 -30.08
CA TYR A 723 -82.56 -35.64 -29.68
C TYR A 723 -84.07 -35.44 -29.78
N ASP A 724 -84.71 -35.90 -30.87
CA ASP A 724 -86.14 -35.77 -31.11
C ASP A 724 -86.98 -36.62 -30.12
N LYS A 725 -86.44 -37.78 -29.71
CA LYS A 725 -87.00 -38.62 -28.63
C LYS A 725 -86.77 -38.03 -27.23
N THR A 726 -85.84 -37.10 -27.07
CA THR A 726 -85.62 -36.38 -25.82
C THR A 726 -86.63 -35.23 -25.71
N THR A 727 -87.17 -34.97 -24.51
CA THR A 727 -88.27 -33.98 -24.28
C THR A 727 -87.89 -32.50 -24.47
N ARG A 728 -86.86 -32.17 -25.27
CA ARG A 728 -86.62 -30.84 -25.83
C ARG A 728 -87.44 -30.59 -27.09
N ALA A 729 -87.66 -31.60 -27.94
CA ALA A 729 -88.50 -31.47 -29.13
C ALA A 729 -89.98 -31.19 -28.77
N ALA A 730 -90.46 -31.71 -27.63
CA ALA A 730 -91.80 -31.49 -27.11
C ALA A 730 -92.04 -30.10 -26.45
N ARG A 731 -91.19 -29.10 -26.74
CA ARG A 731 -91.28 -27.73 -26.19
C ARG A 731 -90.91 -26.61 -27.19
N MET A 732 -90.97 -26.90 -28.49
CA MET A 732 -91.12 -25.88 -29.55
C MET A 732 -92.48 -26.05 -30.24
#